data_AF-A0AA88QT54-F1
#
_entry.id   AF-A0AA88QT54-F1
#
_cell.length_a   1.000
_cell.length_b   1.000
_cell.length_c   1.000
_cell.angle_alpha   90.00
_cell.angle_beta   90.00
_cell.angle_gamma   90.00
#
_symmetry.space_group_name_H-M   'P 1'
#
loop_
_entity.id
_entity.type
_entity.pdbx_description
1 polymer ?
#
loop_
_entity_poly.entity_id
_entity_poly.type
_entity_poly.pdbx_seq_one_letter_code
_entity_poly.pdbx_strand_id
1 'polypeptide(L)'
;FLMETTISHVHMRPPNCGELITVLSIDGGGIRGIIPGVILAYLELQLQELDGEDARIADYFDVIAGTSTGGLVTAMLTAPNENKRPLYAAKDITPFYIQHSPKIFPQISFLPTVNKLFKAMIGPRYNGKYLRKLVRGILGDARLHQTLTSVVIPTFDIKNLQPTIFSSYQVTDHPALDAPLSDICIGTSAAPTYLPAHFFTNKDTKGNQQEFNLIDGGVAANNPTLVAISEVTRQVFKQNPDFFPIKPMDYGRFLVISVGTGAAQKEGKYDAKKASKWGVLGWLLNNGSTPLVDTFNQASADMVDFHNRVVFEALHSETNYLRIQEDNLSGTVSSVDVSTKENLENLVKVGQGLLEKPVSRVNMATGNYQPVEDAGTNMEALKKMDKTAPRIQLRPPAYGELVTILSIDGGGIRGTIPGVILAYLEAQLQELDGEDARLADYFDVIAGTSTGGLVTAMLTAPDGSQRPLYAAKDITPFYLEECPKIFHQTRTHIRWEVSSQADKKHFRGHKVTNTSILDAPLSDICISTSAAPTYLPAHYFKNQDREGNEREFDLIDGGVAANNPTLLAISEVTKQVFKENPDFFQIKPMDYGRFLVISIGTGAGKSRHNFNAKKASKWGLVGWLFNNGATPLLHAYGEASADIVDFHNSVVFEALHSEAKYLRIQVCEITLG
;
A
#
# COMPACT_ATOMS: atom_id res chain seq x y z
N PHE A 1 -5.37 50.36 10.94
CA PHE A 1 -5.73 49.21 11.80
C PHE A 1 -6.16 48.07 10.87
N LEU A 2 -5.19 47.37 10.30
CA LEU A 2 -5.33 46.12 9.54
C LEU A 2 -3.87 45.63 9.41
N MET A 3 -3.40 44.95 10.47
CA MET A 3 -2.12 44.25 10.46
C MET A 3 -2.32 43.01 9.60
N GLU A 4 -1.72 42.99 8.42
CA GLU A 4 -1.41 41.75 7.71
C GLU A 4 -0.49 40.93 8.61
N THR A 5 -1.03 39.88 9.23
CA THR A 5 -0.24 38.81 9.82
C THR A 5 0.38 37.99 8.69
N THR A 6 1.54 38.44 8.20
CA THR A 6 2.46 37.62 7.42
C THR A 6 2.85 36.39 8.24
N ILE A 7 2.34 35.22 7.83
CA ILE A 7 2.83 33.92 8.28
C ILE A 7 4.29 33.85 7.82
N SER A 8 5.22 33.93 8.76
CA SER A 8 6.65 33.83 8.46
C SER A 8 6.98 32.39 8.07
N HIS A 9 7.01 32.12 6.77
CA HIS A 9 7.52 30.86 6.24
C HIS A 9 8.96 30.64 6.74
N VAL A 10 9.22 29.49 7.36
CA VAL A 10 10.58 28.97 7.45
C VAL A 10 11.08 28.85 6.02
N HIS A 11 12.21 29.49 5.68
CA HIS A 11 12.77 29.46 4.34
C HIS A 11 13.34 28.05 4.09
N MET A 12 12.47 27.10 3.75
CA MET A 12 12.85 25.80 3.20
C MET A 12 13.63 26.06 1.92
N ARG A 13 14.74 25.36 1.67
CA ARG A 13 15.38 25.44 0.36
C ARG A 13 14.42 24.81 -0.65
N PRO A 14 13.91 25.56 -1.63
CA PRO A 14 12.98 25.01 -2.61
C PRO A 14 13.67 23.92 -3.46
N PRO A 15 12.96 22.83 -3.84
CA PRO A 15 13.48 21.79 -4.74
C PRO A 15 14.12 22.31 -6.04
N ASN A 16 13.76 23.52 -6.47
CA ASN A 16 14.37 24.22 -7.61
C ASN A 16 15.85 24.59 -7.44
N CYS A 17 16.44 24.35 -6.26
CA CYS A 17 17.87 24.54 -5.99
C CYS A 17 18.74 23.41 -6.59
N GLY A 18 18.14 22.31 -7.06
CA GLY A 18 18.80 21.17 -7.71
C GLY A 18 18.13 20.74 -9.02
N GLU A 19 18.61 19.65 -9.60
CA GLU A 19 18.07 19.06 -10.84
C GLU A 19 17.26 17.77 -10.62
N LEU A 20 17.17 17.33 -9.37
CA LEU A 20 16.46 16.14 -8.92
C LEU A 20 15.56 16.52 -7.75
N ILE A 21 14.46 15.81 -7.61
CA ILE A 21 13.57 15.82 -6.45
C ILE A 21 13.95 14.64 -5.57
N THR A 22 14.35 14.92 -4.33
CA THR A 22 14.80 13.90 -3.37
C THR A 22 13.68 13.48 -2.43
N VAL A 23 13.37 12.18 -2.41
CA VAL A 23 12.31 11.60 -1.59
C VAL A 23 12.90 10.54 -0.66
N LEU A 24 12.70 10.72 0.64
CA LEU A 24 12.94 9.70 1.66
C LEU A 24 11.60 9.12 2.09
N SER A 25 11.49 7.79 2.11
CA SER A 25 10.29 7.08 2.53
C SER A 25 10.63 6.03 3.58
N ILE A 26 9.91 6.02 4.70
CA ILE A 26 10.18 5.16 5.86
C ILE A 26 8.93 4.35 6.22
N ASP A 27 9.04 3.04 6.14
CA ASP A 27 7.92 2.13 6.40
C ASP A 27 7.48 2.10 7.87
N GLY A 28 6.24 1.65 8.09
CA GLY A 28 5.74 1.26 9.40
C GLY A 28 6.29 -0.09 9.89
N GLY A 29 6.30 -0.30 11.21
CA GLY A 29 6.77 -1.57 11.79
C GLY A 29 7.00 -1.63 13.31
N GLY A 30 6.41 -0.72 14.08
CA GLY A 30 6.56 -0.70 15.54
C GLY A 30 8.01 -0.55 15.99
N ILE A 31 8.48 -1.41 16.90
CA ILE A 31 9.86 -1.37 17.42
C ILE A 31 10.92 -1.65 16.35
N ARG A 32 10.53 -2.24 15.22
CA ARG A 32 11.44 -2.50 14.10
C ARG A 32 11.91 -1.22 13.41
N GLY A 33 11.35 -0.06 13.77
CA GLY A 33 11.89 1.26 13.41
C GLY A 33 13.36 1.49 13.80
N ILE A 34 13.94 0.63 14.65
CA ILE A 34 15.39 0.56 14.88
C ILE A 34 16.16 0.26 13.60
N ILE A 35 15.65 -0.63 12.73
CA ILE A 35 16.31 -1.01 11.47
C ILE A 35 16.51 0.23 10.58
N PRO A 36 15.46 0.98 10.17
CA PRO A 36 15.67 2.22 9.44
C PRO A 36 16.45 3.25 10.25
N GLY A 37 16.31 3.30 11.58
CA GLY A 37 17.14 4.16 12.44
C GLY A 37 18.66 3.94 12.25
N VAL A 38 19.12 2.70 12.10
CA VAL A 38 20.53 2.38 11.80
C VAL A 38 20.91 2.83 10.40
N ILE A 39 20.06 2.56 9.39
CA ILE A 39 20.32 2.94 8.00
C ILE A 39 20.42 4.47 7.85
N LEU A 40 19.48 5.20 8.46
CA LEU A 40 19.44 6.66 8.43
C LEU A 40 20.61 7.28 9.20
N ALA A 41 21.04 6.68 10.32
CA ALA A 41 22.24 7.12 11.03
C ALA A 41 23.49 7.02 10.16
N TYR A 42 23.62 5.94 9.37
CA TYR A 42 24.72 5.81 8.42
C TYR A 42 24.62 6.82 7.28
N LEU A 43 23.43 7.00 6.70
CA LEU A 43 23.21 7.99 5.64
C LEU A 43 23.57 9.41 6.11
N GLU A 44 23.05 9.84 7.27
CA GLU A 44 23.34 11.16 7.81
C GLU A 44 24.83 11.33 8.15
N LEU A 45 25.51 10.28 8.61
CA LEU A 45 26.95 10.29 8.81
C LEU A 45 27.70 10.55 7.51
N GLN A 46 27.31 9.89 6.41
CA GLN A 46 27.95 10.14 5.10
C GLN A 46 27.70 11.57 4.62
N LEU A 47 26.51 12.13 4.85
CA LEU A 47 26.22 13.55 4.55
C LEU A 47 27.06 14.50 5.41
N GLN A 48 27.29 14.17 6.68
CA GLN A 48 28.15 14.95 7.59
C GLN A 48 29.64 14.87 7.22
N GLU A 49 30.11 13.74 6.70
CA GLU A 49 31.46 13.62 6.14
C GLU A 49 31.68 14.54 4.94
N LEU A 50 30.62 14.88 4.20
CA LEU A 50 30.66 15.70 2.99
C LEU A 50 30.54 17.20 3.31
N ASP A 51 29.49 17.58 4.05
CA ASP A 51 29.12 19.00 4.23
C ASP A 51 29.29 19.49 5.68
N GLY A 52 29.82 18.64 6.57
CA GLY A 52 30.15 18.98 7.95
C GLY A 52 29.17 18.46 9.00
N GLU A 53 29.59 18.49 10.26
CA GLU A 53 28.88 17.86 11.40
C GLU A 53 27.45 18.38 11.64
N ASP A 54 27.13 19.57 11.15
CA ASP A 54 25.81 20.18 11.27
C ASP A 54 24.80 19.70 10.21
N ALA A 55 25.25 18.99 9.18
CA ALA A 55 24.39 18.43 8.14
C ALA A 55 23.36 17.45 8.72
N ARG A 56 22.10 17.56 8.28
CA ARG A 56 21.00 16.70 8.69
C ARG A 56 20.21 16.22 7.49
N ILE A 57 19.55 15.07 7.62
CA ILE A 57 18.72 14.49 6.54
C ILE A 57 17.72 15.51 5.96
N ALA A 58 17.06 16.31 6.79
CA ALA A 58 16.09 17.32 6.34
C ALA A 58 16.68 18.42 5.44
N ASP A 59 18.01 18.56 5.35
CA ASP A 59 18.67 19.53 4.46
C ASP A 59 18.80 19.02 3.02
N TYR A 60 18.68 17.71 2.80
CA TYR A 60 18.96 17.05 1.52
C TYR A 60 17.70 16.47 0.87
N PHE A 61 16.66 16.22 1.65
CA PHE A 61 15.41 15.63 1.17
C PHE A 61 14.32 16.69 1.04
N ASP A 62 13.82 16.87 -0.19
CA ASP A 62 12.67 17.73 -0.49
C ASP A 62 11.39 17.21 0.16
N VAL A 63 11.28 15.89 0.30
CA VAL A 63 10.15 15.23 0.95
C VAL A 63 10.62 14.08 1.82
N ILE A 64 10.12 14.03 3.05
CA ILE A 64 10.26 12.88 3.95
C ILE A 64 8.87 12.31 4.27
N ALA A 65 8.64 11.07 3.88
CA ALA A 65 7.40 10.37 4.10
C ALA A 65 7.57 9.24 5.12
N GLY A 66 6.54 9.02 5.94
CA GLY A 66 6.63 8.01 6.98
C GLY A 66 5.28 7.53 7.47
N THR A 67 5.15 6.21 7.64
CA THR A 67 3.94 5.57 8.19
C THR A 67 4.23 4.96 9.55
N SER A 68 3.32 5.12 10.52
CA SER A 68 3.46 4.55 11.86
C SER A 68 4.78 4.97 12.52
N THR A 69 5.62 4.01 12.91
CA THR A 69 6.98 4.27 13.40
C THR A 69 7.81 5.13 12.45
N GLY A 70 7.67 4.96 11.13
CA GLY A 70 8.32 5.81 10.13
C GLY A 70 7.80 7.25 10.15
N GLY A 71 6.52 7.45 10.49
CA GLY A 71 5.93 8.77 10.70
C GLY A 71 6.47 9.46 11.97
N LEU A 72 6.71 8.68 13.03
CA LEU A 72 7.42 9.18 14.23
C LEU A 72 8.86 9.61 13.90
N VAL A 73 9.60 8.78 13.15
CA VAL A 73 10.96 9.11 12.69
C VAL A 73 10.95 10.35 11.80
N THR A 74 9.99 10.44 10.87
CA THR A 74 9.80 11.62 10.02
C THR A 74 9.63 12.88 10.86
N ALA A 75 8.76 12.87 11.86
CA ALA A 75 8.57 14.01 12.75
C ALA A 75 9.83 14.32 13.58
N MET A 76 10.57 13.31 14.06
CA MET A 76 11.84 13.52 14.79
C MET A 76 12.90 14.23 13.93
N LEU A 77 12.97 13.90 12.64
CA LEU A 77 13.95 14.44 11.69
C LEU A 77 13.54 15.78 11.08
N THR A 78 12.27 16.19 11.21
CA THR A 78 11.74 17.38 10.49
C THR A 78 11.08 18.41 11.39
N ALA A 79 10.68 18.07 12.61
CA ALA A 79 10.16 19.07 13.54
C ALA A 79 11.30 20.03 13.97
N PRO A 80 11.05 21.35 13.96
CA PRO A 80 12.07 22.33 14.31
C PRO A 80 12.27 22.42 15.81
N ASN A 81 13.54 22.55 16.22
CA ASN A 81 13.92 23.03 17.54
C ASN A 81 13.97 24.58 17.57
N GLU A 82 14.37 25.16 18.69
CA GLU A 82 14.47 26.63 18.89
C GLU A 82 15.38 27.33 17.86
N ASN A 83 16.37 26.61 17.32
CA ASN A 83 17.32 27.10 16.33
C ASN A 83 16.90 26.81 14.88
N LYS A 84 15.64 26.38 14.65
CA LYS A 84 15.14 25.93 13.33
C LYS A 84 16.01 24.83 12.70
N ARG A 85 16.54 23.93 13.53
CA ARG A 85 17.20 22.67 13.12
C ARG A 85 16.35 21.48 13.58
N PRO A 86 16.53 20.28 13.00
CA PRO A 86 15.79 19.10 13.43
C PRO A 86 15.92 18.84 14.94
N LEU A 87 14.82 18.41 15.58
CA LEU A 87 14.83 18.02 17.00
C LEU A 87 15.83 16.90 17.30
N TYR A 88 16.00 15.98 16.36
CA TYR A 88 16.91 14.84 16.49
C TYR A 88 17.83 14.73 15.28
N ALA A 89 19.06 14.26 15.51
CA ALA A 89 19.91 13.69 14.47
C ALA A 89 19.48 12.23 14.22
N ALA A 90 19.78 11.69 13.04
CA ALA A 90 19.43 10.32 12.70
C ALA A 90 20.07 9.29 13.64
N LYS A 91 21.29 9.58 14.14
CA LYS A 91 21.98 8.75 15.15
C LYS A 91 21.23 8.61 16.48
N ASP A 92 20.31 9.53 16.78
CA ASP A 92 19.56 9.54 18.04
C ASP A 92 18.31 8.64 17.98
N ILE A 93 17.88 8.21 16.78
CA ILE A 93 16.69 7.38 16.58
C ILE A 93 16.83 6.03 17.29
N THR A 94 17.93 5.32 17.08
CA THR A 94 18.15 4.00 17.67
C THR A 94 18.19 4.04 19.21
N PRO A 95 18.99 4.93 19.86
CA PRO A 95 18.94 5.14 21.31
C PRO A 95 17.53 5.47 21.83
N PHE A 96 16.79 6.31 21.10
CA PHE A 96 15.41 6.66 21.46
C PHE A 96 14.51 5.41 21.54
N TYR A 97 14.53 4.54 20.52
CA TYR A 97 13.75 3.31 20.57
C TYR A 97 14.20 2.36 21.67
N ILE A 98 15.52 2.22 21.90
CA ILE A 98 16.04 1.36 22.98
C ILE A 98 15.53 1.83 24.35
N GLN A 99 15.52 3.15 24.59
CA GLN A 99 15.09 3.74 25.85
C GLN A 99 13.57 3.73 26.05
N HIS A 100 12.80 4.00 24.98
CA HIS A 100 11.36 4.27 25.09
C HIS A 100 10.49 3.06 24.76
N SER A 101 10.93 2.14 23.90
CA SER A 101 10.12 0.96 23.51
C SER A 101 9.67 0.10 24.69
N PRO A 102 10.51 -0.20 25.71
CA PRO A 102 10.05 -0.97 26.88
C PRO A 102 8.94 -0.31 27.70
N LYS A 103 8.77 1.02 27.58
CA LYS A 103 7.72 1.79 28.26
C LYS A 103 6.48 1.99 27.38
N ILE A 104 6.67 2.02 26.07
CA ILE A 104 5.57 2.03 25.08
C ILE A 104 4.91 0.65 25.02
N PHE A 105 5.72 -0.42 24.97
CA PHE A 105 5.32 -1.82 24.85
C PHE A 105 5.80 -2.65 26.06
N PRO A 106 5.31 -2.40 27.28
CA PRO A 106 5.76 -3.12 28.47
C PRO A 106 5.55 -4.64 28.35
N GLN A 107 6.64 -5.40 28.51
CA GLN A 107 6.62 -6.86 28.48
C GLN A 107 6.17 -7.39 29.86
N ILE A 108 4.93 -7.88 29.96
CA ILE A 108 4.37 -8.37 31.22
C ILE A 108 4.78 -9.84 31.42
N SER A 109 5.88 -10.09 32.13
CA SER A 109 6.44 -11.44 32.33
C SER A 109 5.66 -12.35 33.29
N PHE A 110 4.76 -11.82 34.15
CA PHE A 110 4.15 -12.58 35.25
C PHE A 110 2.66 -12.97 35.07
N LEU A 111 2.00 -12.57 33.97
CA LEU A 111 0.59 -12.94 33.78
C LEU A 111 0.46 -14.35 33.17
N PRO A 112 -0.40 -15.23 33.72
CA PRO A 112 -0.76 -16.50 33.08
C PRO A 112 -1.23 -16.29 31.64
N THR A 113 -0.85 -17.16 30.71
CA THR A 113 -1.17 -17.05 29.27
C THR A 113 -2.66 -16.82 28.99
N VAL A 114 -3.53 -17.47 29.76
CA VAL A 114 -5.00 -17.29 29.70
C VAL A 114 -5.44 -15.85 30.02
N ASN A 115 -4.85 -15.21 31.02
CA ASN A 115 -5.17 -13.82 31.38
C ASN A 115 -4.64 -12.81 30.36
N LYS A 116 -3.55 -13.13 29.64
CA LYS A 116 -3.06 -12.32 28.52
C LYS A 116 -4.03 -12.36 27.34
N LEU A 117 -4.55 -13.55 27.01
CA LEU A 117 -5.52 -13.73 25.94
C LEU A 117 -6.84 -13.01 26.24
N PHE A 118 -7.37 -13.15 27.45
CA PHE A 118 -8.59 -12.43 27.88
C PHE A 118 -8.41 -10.91 27.84
N LYS A 119 -7.24 -10.38 28.24
CA LYS A 119 -6.95 -8.94 28.11
C LYS A 119 -6.83 -8.48 26.66
N ALA A 120 -6.24 -9.26 25.77
CA ALA A 120 -6.17 -8.92 24.34
C ALA A 120 -7.56 -8.89 23.66
N MET A 121 -8.54 -9.61 24.21
CA MET A 121 -9.93 -9.53 23.77
C MET A 121 -10.65 -8.26 24.25
N ILE A 122 -10.22 -7.67 25.38
CA ILE A 122 -10.87 -6.53 26.04
C ILE A 122 -9.94 -5.31 26.03
N GLY A 123 -10.17 -4.41 25.08
CA GLY A 123 -9.35 -3.21 24.89
C GLY A 123 -8.03 -3.48 24.15
N PRO A 124 -7.34 -2.41 23.72
CA PRO A 124 -6.06 -2.55 23.02
C PRO A 124 -5.00 -3.17 23.93
N ARG A 125 -4.04 -3.89 23.34
CA ARG A 125 -2.94 -4.55 24.07
C ARG A 125 -2.13 -3.56 24.92
N TYR A 126 -2.02 -2.32 24.46
CA TYR A 126 -1.31 -1.23 25.12
C TYR A 126 -2.22 -0.02 25.27
N ASN A 127 -2.14 0.68 26.41
CA ASN A 127 -3.02 1.83 26.69
C ASN A 127 -2.61 3.14 25.97
N GLY A 128 -1.43 3.18 25.34
CA GLY A 128 -0.90 4.34 24.61
C GLY A 128 -0.59 5.58 25.46
N LYS A 129 -0.81 5.58 26.79
CA LYS A 129 -0.64 6.78 27.64
C LYS A 129 0.80 7.30 27.63
N TYR A 130 1.77 6.39 27.72
CA TYR A 130 3.19 6.76 27.68
C TYR A 130 3.58 7.33 26.32
N LEU A 131 3.19 6.67 25.22
CA LEU A 131 3.43 7.16 23.86
C LEU A 131 2.85 8.57 23.66
N ARG A 132 1.58 8.79 24.03
CA ARG A 132 0.93 10.09 23.90
C ARG A 132 1.64 11.18 24.72
N LYS A 133 2.02 10.87 25.96
CA LYS A 133 2.77 11.81 26.81
C LYS A 133 4.15 12.13 26.22
N LEU A 134 4.85 11.10 25.72
CA LEU A 134 6.18 11.23 25.14
C LEU A 134 6.15 12.09 23.87
N VAL A 135 5.28 11.75 22.91
CA VAL A 135 5.17 12.44 21.62
C VAL A 135 4.75 13.90 21.82
N ARG A 136 3.79 14.18 22.71
CA ARG A 136 3.39 15.55 23.06
C ARG A 136 4.50 16.32 23.77
N GLY A 137 5.27 15.65 24.64
CA GLY A 137 6.39 16.29 25.33
C GLY A 137 7.54 16.66 24.39
N ILE A 138 7.78 15.85 23.36
CA ILE A 138 8.85 16.08 22.37
C ILE A 138 8.46 17.12 21.34
N LEU A 139 7.28 16.98 20.73
CA LEU A 139 6.86 17.82 19.61
C LEU A 139 6.20 19.12 20.08
N GLY A 140 5.81 19.21 21.36
CA GLY A 140 5.14 20.38 21.92
C GLY A 140 3.92 20.78 21.08
N ASP A 141 3.86 22.07 20.75
CA ASP A 141 2.82 22.67 19.92
C ASP A 141 3.17 22.73 18.43
N ALA A 142 4.25 22.05 17.99
CA ALA A 142 4.66 22.06 16.60
C ALA A 142 3.54 21.52 15.68
N ARG A 143 3.27 22.24 14.60
CA ARG A 143 2.23 21.94 13.60
C ARG A 143 2.83 21.49 12.28
N LEU A 144 2.01 20.86 11.44
CA LEU A 144 2.41 20.30 10.15
C LEU A 144 3.12 21.32 9.25
N HIS A 145 2.64 22.56 9.15
CA HIS A 145 3.27 23.59 8.32
C HIS A 145 4.65 24.05 8.82
N GLN A 146 5.03 23.70 10.05
CA GLN A 146 6.28 24.15 10.67
C GLN A 146 7.44 23.17 10.43
N THR A 147 7.20 22.04 9.75
CA THR A 147 8.27 21.08 9.43
C THR A 147 9.35 21.74 8.57
N LEU A 148 10.60 21.32 8.77
CA LEU A 148 11.79 21.90 8.14
C LEU A 148 11.95 21.53 6.67
N THR A 149 11.26 20.48 6.25
CA THR A 149 11.05 20.08 4.85
C THR A 149 9.61 19.58 4.72
N SER A 150 9.17 19.30 3.50
CA SER A 150 7.84 18.77 3.28
C SER A 150 7.73 17.35 3.83
N VAL A 151 6.64 17.07 4.55
CA VAL A 151 6.39 15.74 5.08
C VAL A 151 5.10 15.15 4.52
N VAL A 152 5.05 13.82 4.45
CA VAL A 152 3.85 13.06 4.08
C VAL A 152 3.65 11.92 5.08
N ILE A 153 2.62 12.04 5.93
CA ILE A 153 2.32 11.07 6.99
C ILE A 153 0.90 10.51 6.80
N PRO A 154 0.77 9.29 6.25
CA PRO A 154 -0.53 8.64 6.10
C PRO A 154 -1.16 8.25 7.44
N THR A 155 -2.48 8.34 7.50
CA THR A 155 -3.35 7.79 8.57
C THR A 155 -4.62 7.25 7.94
N PHE A 156 -5.45 6.53 8.69
CA PHE A 156 -6.76 6.07 8.21
C PHE A 156 -7.88 6.57 9.15
N ASP A 157 -8.88 7.27 8.61
CA ASP A 157 -10.02 7.74 9.39
C ASP A 157 -11.10 6.66 9.43
N ILE A 158 -11.29 6.05 10.59
CA ILE A 158 -12.25 4.94 10.75
C ILE A 158 -13.70 5.40 10.79
N LYS A 159 -13.94 6.70 11.03
CA LYS A 159 -15.30 7.23 10.97
C LYS A 159 -15.72 7.26 9.53
N ASN A 160 -14.91 7.83 8.64
CA ASN A 160 -15.22 7.98 7.22
C ASN A 160 -14.83 6.75 6.36
N LEU A 161 -14.07 5.80 6.93
CA LEU A 161 -13.48 4.65 6.23
C LEU A 161 -12.66 5.05 5.01
N GLN A 162 -11.79 6.06 5.17
CA GLN A 162 -10.94 6.57 4.10
C GLN A 162 -9.55 6.96 4.64
N PRO A 163 -8.49 6.91 3.82
CA PRO A 163 -7.19 7.44 4.21
C PRO A 163 -7.26 8.95 4.45
N THR A 164 -6.50 9.43 5.44
CA THR A 164 -6.25 10.86 5.66
C THR A 164 -4.75 11.07 5.62
N ILE A 165 -4.28 11.74 4.56
CA ILE A 165 -2.85 11.98 4.32
C ILE A 165 -2.49 13.36 4.87
N PHE A 166 -1.69 13.40 5.94
CA PHE A 166 -1.16 14.66 6.45
C PHE A 166 0.09 15.02 5.64
N SER A 167 -0.09 15.92 4.69
CA SER A 167 0.98 16.41 3.83
C SER A 167 1.15 17.91 3.99
N SER A 168 2.39 18.39 4.18
CA SER A 168 2.67 19.84 4.26
C SER A 168 2.21 20.57 2.99
N TYR A 169 2.23 19.88 1.84
CA TYR A 169 1.75 20.41 0.56
C TYR A 169 0.23 20.62 0.49
N GLN A 170 -0.54 19.93 1.32
CA GLN A 170 -1.99 20.06 1.32
C GLN A 170 -2.51 21.18 2.24
N VAL A 171 -1.67 21.73 3.11
CA VAL A 171 -2.09 22.74 4.09
C VAL A 171 -2.65 24.00 3.41
N THR A 172 -2.09 24.39 2.25
CA THR A 172 -2.57 25.55 1.50
C THR A 172 -3.99 25.36 0.97
N ASP A 173 -4.30 24.19 0.42
CA ASP A 173 -5.62 23.88 -0.16
C ASP A 173 -6.64 23.45 0.92
N HIS A 174 -6.17 22.77 1.96
CA HIS A 174 -6.98 22.19 3.04
C HIS A 174 -6.40 22.59 4.41
N PRO A 175 -6.62 23.84 4.87
CA PRO A 175 -5.95 24.35 6.07
C PRO A 175 -6.34 23.62 7.36
N ALA A 176 -7.46 22.87 7.37
CA ALA A 176 -7.83 22.01 8.48
C ALA A 176 -6.87 20.83 8.70
N LEU A 177 -6.04 20.46 7.70
CA LEU A 177 -5.00 19.45 7.82
C LEU A 177 -3.74 19.95 8.55
N ASP A 178 -3.60 21.26 8.79
CA ASP A 178 -2.52 21.80 9.60
C ASP A 178 -2.73 21.46 11.08
N ALA A 179 -2.56 20.20 11.45
CA ALA A 179 -2.78 19.69 12.80
C ALA A 179 -1.47 19.69 13.61
N PRO A 180 -1.54 19.62 14.95
CA PRO A 180 -0.37 19.36 15.77
C PRO A 180 0.33 18.07 15.33
N LEU A 181 1.64 18.14 15.09
CA LEU A 181 2.46 16.98 14.71
C LEU A 181 2.33 15.86 15.73
N SER A 182 2.13 16.18 17.01
CA SER A 182 1.89 15.19 18.05
C SER A 182 0.62 14.38 17.83
N ASP A 183 -0.48 14.99 17.40
CA ASP A 183 -1.73 14.28 17.11
C ASP A 183 -1.62 13.45 15.81
N ILE A 184 -0.90 13.95 14.79
CA ILE A 184 -0.60 13.22 13.55
C ILE A 184 0.22 11.96 13.88
N CYS A 185 1.31 12.11 14.65
CA CYS A 185 2.19 11.03 15.10
C CYS A 185 1.46 9.96 15.93
N ILE A 186 0.56 10.38 16.83
CA ILE A 186 -0.26 9.44 17.62
C ILE A 186 -1.24 8.71 16.69
N GLY A 187 -1.86 9.40 15.74
CA GLY A 187 -2.79 8.83 14.76
C GLY A 187 -2.14 7.77 13.88
N THR A 188 -1.04 8.13 13.21
CA THR A 188 -0.32 7.22 12.29
C THR A 188 0.23 5.99 13.01
N SER A 189 0.48 6.05 14.32
CA SER A 189 1.00 4.92 15.12
C SER A 189 -0.10 4.08 15.80
N ALA A 190 -1.38 4.43 15.66
CA ALA A 190 -2.47 3.81 16.41
C ALA A 190 -2.93 2.48 15.79
N ALA A 191 -2.04 1.47 15.78
CA ALA A 191 -2.27 0.19 15.14
C ALA A 191 -3.47 -0.55 15.78
N PRO A 192 -4.48 -0.97 14.99
CA PRO A 192 -5.62 -1.72 15.50
C PRO A 192 -5.18 -2.91 16.36
N THR A 193 -5.92 -3.20 17.44
CA THR A 193 -5.59 -4.21 18.48
C THR A 193 -4.35 -3.93 19.35
N TYR A 194 -3.39 -3.11 18.90
CA TYR A 194 -2.19 -2.77 19.66
C TYR A 194 -2.37 -1.50 20.49
N LEU A 195 -2.78 -0.41 19.85
CA LEU A 195 -2.87 0.92 20.44
C LEU A 195 -4.29 1.50 20.25
N PRO A 196 -4.74 2.38 21.16
CA PRO A 196 -6.06 3.00 21.06
C PRO A 196 -6.11 3.98 19.88
N ALA A 197 -7.17 3.88 19.08
CA ALA A 197 -7.53 4.86 18.06
C ALA A 197 -7.50 6.30 18.64
N HIS A 198 -7.13 7.26 17.78
CA HIS A 198 -6.89 8.63 18.18
C HIS A 198 -7.99 9.56 17.68
N PHE A 199 -8.54 10.37 18.59
CA PHE A 199 -9.53 11.37 18.26
C PHE A 199 -9.00 12.74 18.63
N PHE A 200 -9.10 13.68 17.72
CA PHE A 200 -8.91 15.10 17.99
C PHE A 200 -9.75 15.93 17.01
N THR A 201 -9.79 17.24 17.25
CA THR A 201 -10.39 18.19 16.32
C THR A 201 -9.39 19.29 16.02
N ASN A 202 -9.30 19.71 14.77
CA ASN A 202 -8.51 20.86 14.38
C ASN A 202 -9.42 21.94 13.80
N LYS A 203 -8.99 23.20 13.91
CA LYS A 203 -9.70 24.33 13.31
C LYS A 203 -8.82 24.96 12.25
N ASP A 204 -9.41 25.30 11.12
CA ASP A 204 -8.74 26.11 10.11
C ASP A 204 -8.66 27.60 10.55
N THR A 205 -7.98 28.41 9.74
CA THR A 205 -7.83 29.86 9.96
C THR A 205 -9.16 30.63 9.88
N LYS A 206 -10.21 30.03 9.33
CA LYS A 206 -11.57 30.59 9.22
C LYS A 206 -12.47 30.13 10.38
N GLY A 207 -11.96 29.30 11.28
CA GLY A 207 -12.69 28.75 12.42
C GLY A 207 -13.53 27.50 12.11
N ASN A 208 -13.46 26.96 10.88
CA ASN A 208 -14.13 25.71 10.53
C ASN A 208 -13.43 24.56 11.26
N GLN A 209 -14.22 23.77 11.97
CA GLN A 209 -13.72 22.66 12.77
C GLN A 209 -13.87 21.35 12.01
N GLN A 210 -12.79 20.60 11.92
CA GLN A 210 -12.77 19.25 11.38
C GLN A 210 -12.45 18.24 12.50
N GLU A 211 -13.22 17.16 12.54
CA GLU A 211 -12.96 16.03 13.42
C GLU A 211 -12.08 14.99 12.72
N PHE A 212 -11.15 14.40 13.45
CA PHE A 212 -10.29 13.32 12.97
C PHE A 212 -10.45 12.09 13.86
N ASN A 213 -10.70 10.92 13.26
CA ASN A 213 -10.91 9.64 13.93
C ASN A 213 -9.89 8.60 13.44
N LEU A 214 -8.64 8.79 13.82
CA LEU A 214 -7.50 8.15 13.17
C LEU A 214 -7.11 6.81 13.79
N ILE A 215 -6.71 5.88 12.92
CA ILE A 215 -5.88 4.72 13.23
C ILE A 215 -4.63 4.73 12.35
N ASP A 216 -3.77 3.74 12.57
CA ASP A 216 -2.46 3.60 11.93
C ASP A 216 -2.53 3.71 10.40
N GLY A 217 -1.57 4.44 9.84
CA GLY A 217 -1.46 4.64 8.39
C GLY A 217 -1.11 3.36 7.62
N GLY A 218 -0.57 2.34 8.28
CA GLY A 218 -0.25 1.04 7.71
C GLY A 218 -1.47 0.30 7.17
N VAL A 219 -2.66 0.65 7.65
CA VAL A 219 -3.93 0.17 7.10
C VAL A 219 -4.11 0.60 5.64
N ALA A 220 -3.57 1.76 5.26
CA ALA A 220 -3.67 2.30 3.91
C ALA A 220 -2.36 2.19 3.12
N ALA A 221 -1.25 2.66 3.69
CA ALA A 221 0.02 2.76 3.01
C ALA A 221 1.18 2.48 3.98
N ASN A 222 1.46 1.21 4.26
CA ASN A 222 2.58 0.84 5.14
C ASN A 222 3.95 1.24 4.56
N ASN A 223 4.08 1.18 3.22
CA ASN A 223 5.16 1.80 2.45
C ASN A 223 4.63 3.09 1.80
N PRO A 224 4.94 4.29 2.35
CA PRO A 224 4.34 5.54 1.87
C PRO A 224 4.99 6.10 0.59
N THR A 225 5.90 5.36 -0.07
CA THR A 225 6.67 5.84 -1.22
C THR A 225 5.77 6.32 -2.37
N LEU A 226 4.74 5.55 -2.71
CA LEU A 226 3.81 5.92 -3.78
C LEU A 226 2.99 7.17 -3.43
N VAL A 227 2.59 7.32 -2.16
CA VAL A 227 1.87 8.51 -1.67
C VAL A 227 2.76 9.74 -1.77
N ALA A 228 4.04 9.63 -1.38
CA ALA A 228 5.02 10.71 -1.46
C ALA A 228 5.26 11.18 -2.90
N ILE A 229 5.46 10.25 -3.84
CA ILE A 229 5.62 10.56 -5.27
C ILE A 229 4.37 11.25 -5.81
N SER A 230 3.17 10.77 -5.44
CA SER A 230 1.90 11.38 -5.87
C SER A 230 1.75 12.81 -5.36
N GLU A 231 2.09 13.07 -4.09
CA GLU A 231 2.06 14.41 -3.50
C GLU A 231 2.99 15.38 -4.25
N VAL A 232 4.22 14.96 -4.56
CA VAL A 232 5.16 15.74 -5.37
C VAL A 232 4.61 15.99 -6.77
N THR A 233 4.14 14.94 -7.46
CA THR A 233 3.59 15.06 -8.83
C THR A 233 2.45 16.07 -8.87
N ARG A 234 1.60 16.11 -7.83
CA ARG A 234 0.54 17.11 -7.71
C ARG A 234 1.10 18.54 -7.58
N GLN A 235 2.20 18.74 -6.87
CA GLN A 235 2.83 20.07 -6.76
C GLN A 235 3.47 20.54 -8.06
N VAL A 236 4.17 19.64 -8.75
CA VAL A 236 4.73 19.89 -10.08
C VAL A 236 3.62 20.30 -11.05
N PHE A 237 2.51 19.58 -11.03
CA PHE A 237 1.34 19.92 -11.86
C PHE A 237 0.75 21.29 -11.54
N LYS A 238 0.60 21.62 -10.25
CA LYS A 238 0.13 22.94 -9.80
C LYS A 238 1.10 24.08 -10.11
N GLN A 239 2.22 23.80 -10.78
CA GLN A 239 3.27 24.76 -11.11
C GLN A 239 3.78 25.48 -9.85
N ASN A 240 3.90 24.73 -8.75
CA ASN A 240 4.41 25.28 -7.50
C ASN A 240 5.81 25.86 -7.76
N PRO A 241 6.06 27.16 -7.48
CA PRO A 241 7.32 27.83 -7.79
C PRO A 241 8.53 27.26 -7.03
N ASP A 242 8.28 26.52 -5.96
CA ASP A 242 9.33 25.82 -5.21
C ASP A 242 9.93 24.66 -6.02
N PHE A 243 9.21 24.13 -7.01
CA PHE A 243 9.70 23.07 -7.90
C PHE A 243 10.24 23.66 -9.21
N PHE A 244 11.33 23.07 -9.71
CA PHE A 244 11.84 23.41 -11.03
C PHE A 244 10.89 22.88 -12.12
N PRO A 245 10.83 23.50 -13.31
CA PRO A 245 9.92 23.09 -14.38
C PRO A 245 10.28 21.69 -14.88
N ILE A 246 9.52 20.69 -14.46
CA ILE A 246 9.58 19.32 -14.98
C ILE A 246 8.20 18.87 -15.44
N LYS A 247 8.19 17.85 -16.29
CA LYS A 247 6.95 17.18 -16.63
C LYS A 247 6.49 16.37 -15.42
N PRO A 248 5.17 16.35 -15.13
CA PRO A 248 4.62 15.36 -14.21
C PRO A 248 5.08 13.96 -14.62
N MET A 249 5.42 13.13 -13.63
CA MET A 249 5.91 11.76 -13.85
C MET A 249 7.26 11.64 -14.59
N ASP A 250 8.11 12.67 -14.58
CA ASP A 250 9.51 12.53 -15.01
C ASP A 250 10.34 11.80 -13.94
N TYR A 251 10.18 10.48 -13.82
CA TYR A 251 10.86 9.66 -12.78
C TYR A 251 12.39 9.72 -12.85
N GLY A 252 12.97 10.08 -13.99
CA GLY A 252 14.41 10.35 -14.10
C GLY A 252 14.86 11.55 -13.27
N ARG A 253 13.92 12.40 -12.84
CA ARG A 253 14.12 13.53 -11.93
C ARG A 253 13.82 13.19 -10.48
N PHE A 254 13.31 12.01 -10.16
CA PHE A 254 13.13 11.59 -8.77
C PHE A 254 14.34 10.79 -8.32
N LEU A 255 14.88 11.10 -7.14
CA LEU A 255 15.81 10.24 -6.40
C LEU A 255 15.11 9.77 -5.14
N VAL A 256 14.85 8.47 -5.05
CA VAL A 256 13.99 7.90 -4.02
C VAL A 256 14.76 6.88 -3.19
N ILE A 257 14.89 7.14 -1.89
CA ILE A 257 15.37 6.18 -0.91
C ILE A 257 14.18 5.70 -0.09
N SER A 258 13.86 4.41 -0.19
CA SER A 258 12.78 3.75 0.55
C SER A 258 13.37 2.75 1.53
N VAL A 259 13.13 2.94 2.82
CA VAL A 259 13.72 2.11 3.89
C VAL A 259 12.63 1.36 4.63
N GLY A 260 12.66 0.03 4.50
CA GLY A 260 11.73 -0.87 5.17
C GLY A 260 12.11 -1.16 6.63
N THR A 261 11.14 -1.70 7.38
CA THR A 261 11.35 -2.20 8.75
C THR A 261 11.57 -3.72 8.79
N GLY A 262 11.75 -4.33 7.62
CA GLY A 262 11.88 -5.76 7.43
C GLY A 262 10.56 -6.54 7.47
N ALA A 263 10.57 -7.71 6.85
CA ALA A 263 9.47 -8.66 6.77
C ALA A 263 9.84 -9.96 7.50
N ALA A 264 8.83 -10.62 8.04
CA ALA A 264 9.02 -11.96 8.61
C ALA A 264 9.41 -12.94 7.48
N GLN A 265 10.30 -13.87 7.79
CA GLN A 265 10.75 -14.90 6.85
C GLN A 265 9.56 -15.59 6.16
N LYS A 266 9.58 -15.57 4.82
CA LYS A 266 8.48 -16.03 3.96
C LYS A 266 8.21 -17.55 4.07
N GLU A 267 9.18 -18.35 4.50
CA GLU A 267 9.05 -19.81 4.52
C GLU A 267 8.22 -20.34 5.70
N GLY A 268 7.11 -21.00 5.37
CA GLY A 268 6.44 -21.98 6.23
C GLY A 268 5.67 -21.44 7.43
N LYS A 269 5.49 -20.11 7.57
CA LYS A 269 4.74 -19.53 8.70
C LYS A 269 3.30 -20.06 8.72
N TYR A 270 2.66 -20.12 7.56
CA TYR A 270 1.31 -20.67 7.36
C TYR A 270 1.26 -21.47 6.05
N ASP A 271 0.40 -22.48 5.98
CA ASP A 271 0.13 -23.27 4.77
C ASP A 271 -1.38 -23.20 4.48
N ALA A 272 -1.78 -23.22 3.22
CA ALA A 272 -3.17 -23.09 2.82
C ALA A 272 -4.02 -24.26 3.33
N LYS A 273 -3.45 -25.46 3.50
CA LYS A 273 -4.18 -26.61 4.10
C LYS A 273 -4.48 -26.41 5.59
N LYS A 274 -3.65 -25.65 6.32
CA LYS A 274 -3.93 -25.20 7.69
C LYS A 274 -4.90 -24.02 7.68
N ALA A 275 -4.65 -23.01 6.85
CA ALA A 275 -5.42 -21.76 6.81
C ALA A 275 -6.86 -21.95 6.29
N SER A 276 -7.11 -22.91 5.40
CA SER A 276 -8.45 -23.32 4.95
C SER A 276 -9.37 -23.80 6.07
N LYS A 277 -8.80 -24.21 7.22
CA LYS A 277 -9.56 -24.61 8.42
C LYS A 277 -9.79 -23.46 9.39
N TRP A 278 -9.27 -22.27 9.10
CA TRP A 278 -9.38 -21.13 9.99
C TRP A 278 -10.71 -20.40 9.78
N GLY A 279 -11.43 -20.18 10.88
CA GLY A 279 -12.44 -19.12 10.94
C GLY A 279 -11.82 -17.76 11.26
N VAL A 280 -12.65 -16.77 11.56
CA VAL A 280 -12.24 -15.41 11.94
C VAL A 280 -11.11 -15.42 12.98
N LEU A 281 -11.26 -16.16 14.08
CA LEU A 281 -10.25 -16.20 15.14
C LEU A 281 -8.88 -16.71 14.67
N GLY A 282 -8.83 -17.71 13.77
CA GLY A 282 -7.56 -18.26 13.27
C GLY A 282 -6.81 -17.27 12.39
N TRP A 283 -7.52 -16.52 11.55
CA TRP A 283 -6.92 -15.48 10.70
C TRP A 283 -6.32 -14.30 11.48
N LEU A 284 -6.72 -14.12 12.74
CA LEU A 284 -6.33 -12.94 13.54
C LEU A 284 -5.51 -13.27 14.76
N LEU A 285 -5.60 -14.50 15.27
CA LEU A 285 -4.79 -15.01 16.34
C LEU A 285 -4.46 -16.46 16.02
N ASN A 286 -3.27 -16.65 15.44
CA ASN A 286 -2.70 -17.97 15.28
C ASN A 286 -1.28 -17.98 15.85
N ASN A 287 -1.01 -18.90 16.77
CA ASN A 287 0.30 -19.04 17.42
C ASN A 287 0.91 -17.73 17.96
N GLY A 288 0.07 -16.83 18.49
CA GLY A 288 0.52 -15.54 19.05
C GLY A 288 0.83 -14.44 18.02
N SER A 289 0.49 -14.66 16.75
CA SER A 289 0.62 -13.69 15.65
C SER A 289 -0.74 -13.28 15.10
N THR A 290 -0.78 -12.22 14.27
CA THR A 290 -1.99 -11.67 13.64
C THR A 290 -1.94 -11.83 12.11
N PRO A 291 -2.18 -13.04 11.55
CA PRO A 291 -1.94 -13.34 10.14
C PRO A 291 -2.57 -12.35 9.16
N LEU A 292 -3.82 -11.94 9.39
CA LEU A 292 -4.54 -11.02 8.50
C LEU A 292 -3.86 -9.64 8.43
N VAL A 293 -3.52 -9.07 9.58
CA VAL A 293 -2.83 -7.77 9.68
C VAL A 293 -1.43 -7.86 9.07
N ASP A 294 -0.69 -8.93 9.37
CA ASP A 294 0.64 -9.17 8.80
C ASP A 294 0.57 -9.25 7.27
N THR A 295 -0.43 -9.95 6.73
CA THR A 295 -0.59 -10.15 5.28
C THR A 295 -0.96 -8.85 4.58
N PHE A 296 -1.93 -8.07 5.09
CA PHE A 296 -2.29 -6.78 4.49
C PHE A 296 -1.10 -5.79 4.48
N ASN A 297 -0.40 -5.67 5.61
CA ASN A 297 0.73 -4.75 5.71
C ASN A 297 1.88 -5.15 4.77
N GLN A 298 2.19 -6.45 4.69
CA GLN A 298 3.23 -6.95 3.81
C GLN A 298 2.84 -6.81 2.34
N ALA A 299 1.62 -7.23 1.98
CA ALA A 299 1.16 -7.17 0.60
C ALA A 299 1.08 -5.72 0.10
N SER A 300 0.59 -4.78 0.90
CA SER A 300 0.61 -3.34 0.58
C SER A 300 2.03 -2.83 0.29
N ALA A 301 3.02 -3.21 1.12
CA ALA A 301 4.41 -2.79 0.92
C ALA A 301 5.05 -3.41 -0.33
N ASP A 302 4.80 -4.71 -0.57
CA ASP A 302 5.30 -5.45 -1.73
C ASP A 302 4.74 -4.88 -3.04
N MET A 303 3.45 -4.52 -3.06
CA MET A 303 2.80 -3.94 -4.24
C MET A 303 3.37 -2.56 -4.62
N VAL A 304 3.67 -1.72 -3.62
CA VAL A 304 4.31 -0.41 -3.86
C VAL A 304 5.72 -0.57 -4.41
N ASP A 305 6.50 -1.51 -3.88
CA ASP A 305 7.85 -1.78 -4.37
C ASP A 305 7.84 -2.35 -5.79
N PHE A 306 6.95 -3.31 -6.07
CA PHE A 306 6.76 -3.88 -7.40
C PHE A 306 6.42 -2.79 -8.44
N HIS A 307 5.46 -1.92 -8.13
CA HIS A 307 5.08 -0.83 -9.03
C HIS A 307 6.26 0.11 -9.31
N ASN A 308 6.92 0.62 -8.27
CA ASN A 308 8.06 1.53 -8.44
C ASN A 308 9.20 0.85 -9.22
N ARG A 309 9.49 -0.43 -8.94
CA ARG A 309 10.51 -1.20 -9.68
C ARG A 309 10.23 -1.24 -11.18
N VAL A 310 8.97 -1.51 -11.57
CA VAL A 310 8.56 -1.53 -12.99
C VAL A 310 8.74 -0.14 -13.61
N VAL A 311 8.28 0.91 -12.94
CA VAL A 311 8.27 2.26 -13.48
C VAL A 311 9.66 2.83 -13.66
N PHE A 312 10.51 2.74 -12.62
CA PHE A 312 11.88 3.23 -12.69
C PHE A 312 12.72 2.44 -13.71
N GLU A 313 12.50 1.13 -13.88
CA GLU A 313 13.17 0.34 -14.92
C GLU A 313 12.73 0.73 -16.32
N ALA A 314 11.42 0.86 -16.52
CA ALA A 314 10.89 1.17 -17.84
C ALA A 314 11.32 2.57 -18.32
N LEU A 315 11.64 3.47 -17.39
CA LEU A 315 12.15 4.81 -17.66
C LEU A 315 13.69 4.90 -17.56
N HIS A 316 14.41 3.77 -17.57
CA HIS A 316 15.87 3.69 -17.50
C HIS A 316 16.47 4.49 -16.33
N SER A 317 15.75 4.55 -15.22
CA SER A 317 16.07 5.34 -14.04
C SER A 317 16.21 4.43 -12.81
N GLU A 318 16.49 3.15 -13.01
CA GLU A 318 16.49 2.16 -11.94
C GLU A 318 17.52 2.45 -10.83
N THR A 319 18.60 3.16 -11.13
CA THR A 319 19.60 3.62 -10.14
C THR A 319 19.07 4.72 -9.22
N ASN A 320 17.98 5.39 -9.61
CA ASN A 320 17.37 6.46 -8.83
C ASN A 320 16.39 5.96 -7.77
N TYR A 321 16.03 4.66 -7.78
CA TYR A 321 15.19 4.05 -6.76
C TYR A 321 15.98 3.01 -5.97
N LEU A 322 16.26 3.32 -4.70
CA LEU A 322 16.91 2.42 -3.77
C LEU A 322 15.95 1.99 -2.67
N ARG A 323 15.59 0.71 -2.69
CA ARG A 323 14.81 0.05 -1.64
C ARG A 323 15.75 -0.77 -0.74
N ILE A 324 15.80 -0.42 0.55
CA ILE A 324 16.57 -1.15 1.57
C ILE A 324 15.60 -1.90 2.47
N GLN A 325 15.58 -3.23 2.37
CA GLN A 325 14.60 -4.09 3.02
C GLN A 325 15.22 -5.44 3.43
N GLU A 326 14.82 -5.96 4.60
CA GLU A 326 15.20 -7.28 5.10
C GLU A 326 14.00 -8.23 5.04
N ASP A 327 14.05 -9.32 4.28
CA ASP A 327 12.87 -10.21 4.12
C ASP A 327 12.92 -11.51 4.92
N ASN A 328 13.96 -11.70 5.73
CA ASN A 328 14.20 -12.96 6.44
C ASN A 328 14.27 -12.79 7.96
N LEU A 329 13.44 -11.91 8.53
CA LEU A 329 13.36 -11.78 9.99
C LEU A 329 12.73 -13.04 10.60
N SER A 330 13.41 -13.63 11.58
CA SER A 330 12.95 -14.82 12.30
C SER A 330 12.86 -14.59 13.81
N GLY A 331 12.13 -15.47 14.50
CA GLY A 331 11.96 -15.40 15.95
C GLY A 331 11.38 -14.07 16.44
N THR A 332 11.87 -13.57 17.57
CA THR A 332 11.38 -12.33 18.19
C THR A 332 11.68 -11.08 17.38
N VAL A 333 12.66 -11.12 16.48
CA VAL A 333 13.08 -9.98 15.65
C VAL A 333 12.00 -9.63 14.61
N SER A 334 11.20 -10.62 14.20
CA SER A 334 10.03 -10.41 13.33
C SER A 334 8.87 -9.69 14.02
N SER A 335 8.86 -9.60 15.36
CA SER A 335 7.79 -8.94 16.11
C SER A 335 7.90 -7.42 16.05
N VAL A 336 6.73 -6.77 15.98
CA VAL A 336 6.58 -5.32 16.00
C VAL A 336 6.50 -4.72 17.41
N ASP A 337 6.41 -5.54 18.48
CA ASP A 337 6.12 -5.08 19.84
C ASP A 337 6.88 -5.80 20.97
N VAL A 338 7.72 -6.80 20.69
CA VAL A 338 8.57 -7.46 21.70
C VAL A 338 9.79 -6.61 22.02
N SER A 339 9.67 -5.71 22.99
CA SER A 339 10.70 -4.72 23.33
C SER A 339 11.65 -5.17 24.46
N THR A 340 12.09 -6.43 24.47
CA THR A 340 13.14 -6.87 25.40
C THR A 340 14.48 -6.27 24.98
N LYS A 341 15.38 -6.01 25.94
CA LYS A 341 16.71 -5.43 25.64
C LYS A 341 17.44 -6.23 24.56
N GLU A 342 17.44 -7.55 24.69
CA GLU A 342 18.03 -8.48 23.72
C GLU A 342 17.42 -8.32 22.31
N ASN A 343 16.08 -8.25 22.20
CA ASN A 343 15.44 -8.12 20.89
C ASN A 343 15.74 -6.77 20.23
N LEU A 344 15.77 -5.68 21.02
CA LEU A 344 16.12 -4.35 20.52
C LEU A 344 17.58 -4.30 20.04
N GLU A 345 18.51 -4.92 20.76
CA GLU A 345 19.92 -5.05 20.33
C GLU A 345 20.06 -5.93 19.07
N ASN A 346 19.25 -6.98 18.95
CA ASN A 346 19.24 -7.82 17.74
C ASN A 346 18.69 -7.06 16.52
N LEU A 347 17.71 -6.17 16.70
CA LEU A 347 17.24 -5.28 15.63
C LEU A 347 18.34 -4.32 15.17
N VAL A 348 19.19 -3.83 16.08
CA VAL A 348 20.38 -3.03 15.71
C VAL A 348 21.34 -3.86 14.85
N LYS A 349 21.63 -5.11 15.25
CA LYS A 349 22.49 -6.02 14.47
C LYS A 349 21.92 -6.30 13.09
N VAL A 350 20.59 -6.46 12.97
CA VAL A 350 19.94 -6.60 11.66
C VAL A 350 20.16 -5.37 10.80
N GLY A 351 19.95 -4.16 11.34
CA GLY A 351 20.22 -2.91 10.60
C GLY A 351 21.68 -2.79 10.15
N GLN A 352 22.62 -3.18 11.01
CA GLN A 352 24.06 -3.20 10.68
C GLN A 352 24.37 -4.21 9.58
N GLY A 353 23.87 -5.45 9.69
CA GLY A 353 24.03 -6.47 8.67
C GLY A 353 23.36 -6.10 7.35
N LEU A 354 22.27 -5.33 7.37
CA LEU A 354 21.59 -4.87 6.17
C LEU A 354 22.42 -3.85 5.38
N LEU A 355 23.24 -3.02 6.05
CA LEU A 355 24.20 -2.14 5.36
C LEU A 355 25.24 -2.93 4.55
N GLU A 356 25.68 -4.08 5.08
CA GLU A 356 26.69 -4.95 4.45
C GLU A 356 26.12 -5.86 3.35
N LYS A 357 24.80 -6.08 3.34
CA LYS A 357 24.14 -6.88 2.30
C LYS A 357 24.24 -6.22 0.92
N PRO A 358 24.29 -7.02 -0.17
CA PRO A 358 24.24 -6.49 -1.52
C PRO A 358 22.92 -5.76 -1.78
N VAL A 359 22.98 -4.70 -2.57
CA VAL A 359 21.78 -4.04 -3.09
C VAL A 359 20.93 -5.09 -3.80
N SER A 360 19.66 -5.15 -3.45
CA SER A 360 18.74 -6.17 -3.95
C SER A 360 17.48 -5.53 -4.51
N ARG A 361 16.82 -6.22 -5.45
CA ARG A 361 15.55 -5.78 -6.04
C ARG A 361 14.57 -6.92 -6.11
N VAL A 362 13.28 -6.61 -6.04
CA VAL A 362 12.22 -7.59 -6.25
C VAL A 362 12.28 -8.15 -7.68
N ASN A 363 12.31 -9.47 -7.79
CA ASN A 363 12.17 -10.17 -9.06
C ASN A 363 10.70 -10.18 -9.47
N MET A 364 10.39 -9.63 -10.64
CA MET A 364 9.00 -9.45 -11.11
C MET A 364 8.23 -10.75 -11.36
N ALA A 365 8.91 -11.89 -11.51
CA ALA A 365 8.27 -13.18 -11.72
C ALA A 365 8.05 -13.96 -10.42
N THR A 366 8.95 -13.80 -9.44
CA THR A 366 8.89 -14.60 -8.20
C THR A 366 8.42 -13.80 -6.98
N GLY A 367 8.49 -12.47 -7.01
CA GLY A 367 8.22 -11.60 -5.86
C GLY A 367 9.31 -11.66 -4.78
N ASN A 368 10.43 -12.33 -5.05
CA ASN A 368 11.55 -12.46 -4.11
C ASN A 368 12.64 -11.43 -4.42
N TYR A 369 13.29 -10.92 -3.39
CA TYR A 369 14.44 -10.04 -3.57
C TYR A 369 15.66 -10.84 -4.03
N GLN A 370 16.33 -10.31 -5.05
CA GLN A 370 17.55 -10.87 -5.62
C GLN A 370 18.64 -9.79 -5.62
N PRO A 371 19.90 -10.15 -5.30
CA PRO A 371 21.03 -9.23 -5.43
C PRO A 371 21.13 -8.69 -6.86
N VAL A 372 21.43 -7.40 -6.99
CA VAL A 372 21.74 -6.77 -8.27
C VAL A 372 23.23 -6.95 -8.55
N GLU A 373 23.57 -7.53 -9.70
CA GLU A 373 24.97 -7.69 -10.13
C GLU A 373 25.66 -6.32 -10.19
N ASP A 374 26.91 -6.26 -9.72
CA ASP A 374 27.79 -5.08 -9.72
C ASP A 374 27.29 -3.82 -8.96
N ALA A 375 26.15 -3.88 -8.27
CA ALA A 375 25.61 -2.74 -7.53
C ALA A 375 26.37 -2.45 -6.20
N GLY A 376 27.11 -3.44 -5.69
CA GLY A 376 27.79 -3.35 -4.40
C GLY A 376 26.85 -3.54 -3.21
N THR A 377 27.29 -3.11 -2.03
CA THR A 377 26.52 -3.18 -0.78
C THR A 377 25.56 -2.00 -0.63
N ASN A 378 24.55 -2.13 0.25
CA ASN A 378 23.67 -1.01 0.59
C ASN A 378 24.45 0.19 1.16
N MET A 379 25.52 -0.08 1.92
CA MET A 379 26.46 0.92 2.41
C MET A 379 27.11 1.70 1.26
N GLU A 380 27.64 0.99 0.27
CA GLU A 380 28.25 1.61 -0.91
C GLU A 380 27.23 2.37 -1.76
N ALA A 381 26.00 1.86 -1.88
CA ALA A 381 24.93 2.55 -2.61
C ALA A 381 24.53 3.87 -1.94
N LEU A 382 24.35 3.88 -0.62
CA LEU A 382 24.08 5.10 0.15
C LEU A 382 25.21 6.12 0.02
N LYS A 383 26.47 5.66 -0.06
CA LYS A 383 27.63 6.51 -0.30
C LYS A 383 27.73 7.01 -1.74
N LYS A 384 27.34 6.19 -2.73
CA LYS A 384 27.39 6.54 -4.16
C LYS A 384 26.30 7.50 -4.59
N MET A 385 25.16 7.54 -3.89
CA MET A 385 24.08 8.49 -4.18
C MET A 385 24.46 9.97 -4.00
N ASP A 386 25.67 10.24 -3.51
CA ASP A 386 26.36 11.54 -3.47
C ASP A 386 27.08 11.89 -4.80
N LYS A 387 27.45 10.91 -5.65
CA LYS A 387 28.29 11.13 -6.83
C LYS A 387 27.57 10.78 -8.13
N THR A 388 26.77 11.74 -8.61
CA THR A 388 26.17 11.83 -9.96
C THR A 388 25.22 10.71 -10.40
N ALA A 389 24.00 11.10 -10.79
CA ALA A 389 23.21 10.35 -11.77
C ALA A 389 23.45 10.97 -13.17
N PRO A 390 23.96 10.22 -14.16
CA PRO A 390 24.04 10.71 -15.54
C PRO A 390 22.63 10.90 -16.14
N ARG A 391 22.46 12.02 -16.86
CA ARG A 391 21.21 12.39 -17.51
C ARG A 391 20.90 11.47 -18.70
N ILE A 392 19.79 10.75 -18.64
CA ILE A 392 19.15 10.19 -19.83
C ILE A 392 18.14 11.21 -20.34
N GLN A 393 18.39 11.70 -21.56
CA GLN A 393 17.54 12.67 -22.24
C GLN A 393 16.47 11.92 -23.03
N LEU A 394 15.24 11.85 -22.49
CA LEU A 394 14.11 11.23 -23.18
C LEU A 394 13.69 12.08 -24.40
N ARG A 395 13.99 11.61 -25.61
CA ARG A 395 13.45 12.16 -26.87
C ARG A 395 11.94 11.86 -26.97
N PRO A 396 11.08 12.76 -27.48
CA PRO A 396 9.73 12.42 -27.91
C PRO A 396 9.71 11.88 -29.34
N PRO A 397 8.90 10.84 -29.63
CA PRO A 397 8.32 10.72 -30.97
C PRO A 397 6.81 10.40 -31.00
N ALA A 398 6.08 11.26 -31.72
CA ALA A 398 5.18 11.01 -32.86
C ALA A 398 4.23 9.77 -32.95
N TYR A 399 2.91 10.07 -32.93
CA TYR A 399 1.73 9.57 -33.69
C TYR A 399 1.25 8.08 -33.67
N GLY A 400 0.04 7.80 -33.12
CA GLY A 400 -0.73 6.52 -33.14
C GLY A 400 -1.70 6.33 -31.94
N GLU A 401 -2.69 5.41 -31.93
CA GLU A 401 -3.95 5.41 -31.09
C GLU A 401 -3.80 4.94 -29.60
N LEU A 402 -4.87 4.58 -28.87
CA LEU A 402 -4.90 4.42 -27.39
C LEU A 402 -4.65 2.96 -26.92
N VAL A 403 -4.15 2.75 -25.69
CA VAL A 403 -4.19 1.46 -24.98
C VAL A 403 -5.36 1.49 -24.00
N THR A 404 -6.19 0.46 -24.06
CA THR A 404 -7.46 0.35 -23.34
C THR A 404 -7.36 -0.65 -22.19
N ILE A 405 -7.73 -0.22 -20.99
CA ILE A 405 -7.64 -1.03 -19.76
C ILE A 405 -9.01 -1.06 -19.08
N LEU A 406 -9.51 -2.26 -18.82
CA LEU A 406 -10.64 -2.50 -17.95
C LEU A 406 -10.16 -3.09 -16.62
N SER A 407 -10.48 -2.44 -15.51
CA SER A 407 -10.16 -2.91 -14.17
C SER A 407 -11.42 -3.14 -13.36
N ILE A 408 -11.51 -4.28 -12.67
CA ILE A 408 -12.70 -4.69 -11.91
C ILE A 408 -12.28 -5.04 -10.47
N ASP A 409 -12.84 -4.31 -9.51
CA ASP A 409 -12.50 -4.48 -8.10
C ASP A 409 -12.98 -5.81 -7.51
N GLY A 410 -12.35 -6.21 -6.40
CA GLY A 410 -12.86 -7.24 -5.50
C GLY A 410 -14.03 -6.77 -4.63
N GLY A 411 -14.97 -7.67 -4.35
CA GLY A 411 -16.17 -7.35 -3.56
C GLY A 411 -17.09 -8.53 -3.20
N GLY A 412 -16.63 -9.77 -3.42
CA GLY A 412 -17.42 -10.98 -3.17
C GLY A 412 -18.75 -11.01 -3.94
N ILE A 413 -19.86 -11.20 -3.24
CA ILE A 413 -21.21 -11.26 -3.85
C ILE A 413 -21.61 -10.01 -4.63
N ARG A 414 -20.93 -8.87 -4.40
CA ARG A 414 -21.21 -7.60 -5.09
C ARG A 414 -20.76 -7.56 -6.56
N GLY A 415 -20.25 -8.67 -7.11
CA GLY A 415 -19.91 -8.79 -8.53
C GLY A 415 -21.07 -8.54 -9.50
N THR A 416 -22.32 -8.57 -9.02
CA THR A 416 -23.49 -8.14 -9.81
C THR A 416 -23.44 -6.66 -10.19
N ILE A 417 -22.84 -5.78 -9.39
CA ILE A 417 -22.71 -4.35 -9.69
C ILE A 417 -21.87 -4.11 -10.95
N PRO A 418 -20.61 -4.58 -11.02
CA PRO A 418 -19.86 -4.50 -12.27
C PRO A 418 -20.55 -5.28 -13.38
N GLY A 419 -21.17 -6.44 -13.10
CA GLY A 419 -21.92 -7.20 -14.11
C GLY A 419 -23.01 -6.39 -14.85
N VAL A 420 -23.79 -5.58 -14.14
CA VAL A 420 -24.82 -4.71 -14.74
C VAL A 420 -24.18 -3.60 -15.60
N ILE A 421 -23.11 -2.97 -15.12
CA ILE A 421 -22.41 -1.90 -15.84
C ILE A 421 -21.77 -2.44 -17.12
N LEU A 422 -21.13 -3.60 -17.02
CA LEU A 422 -20.47 -4.29 -18.14
C LEU A 422 -21.48 -4.76 -19.17
N ALA A 423 -22.64 -5.29 -18.74
CA ALA A 423 -23.72 -5.66 -19.65
C ALA A 423 -24.26 -4.47 -20.43
N TYR A 424 -24.41 -3.30 -19.78
CA TYR A 424 -24.78 -2.07 -20.47
C TYR A 424 -23.70 -1.64 -21.48
N LEU A 425 -22.44 -1.62 -21.06
CA LEU A 425 -21.32 -1.24 -21.95
C LEU A 425 -21.24 -2.15 -23.18
N GLU A 426 -21.31 -3.47 -22.98
CA GLU A 426 -21.28 -4.43 -24.08
C GLU A 426 -22.49 -4.27 -25.01
N ALA A 427 -23.68 -4.00 -24.49
CA ALA A 427 -24.86 -3.73 -25.32
C ALA A 427 -24.69 -2.48 -26.18
N GLN A 428 -24.09 -1.41 -25.64
CA GLN A 428 -23.79 -0.20 -26.42
C GLN A 428 -22.74 -0.46 -27.50
N LEU A 429 -21.75 -1.30 -27.24
CA LEU A 429 -20.78 -1.73 -28.26
C LEU A 429 -21.44 -2.60 -29.33
N GLN A 430 -22.39 -3.46 -28.95
CA GLN A 430 -23.17 -4.28 -29.89
C GLN A 430 -24.10 -3.46 -30.78
N GLU A 431 -24.63 -2.34 -30.28
CA GLU A 431 -25.39 -1.38 -31.11
C GLU A 431 -24.49 -0.70 -32.16
N LEU A 432 -23.21 -0.50 -31.86
CA LEU A 432 -22.25 0.15 -32.74
C LEU A 432 -21.66 -0.81 -33.78
N ASP A 433 -21.19 -1.98 -33.33
CA ASP A 433 -20.35 -2.89 -34.15
C ASP A 433 -21.00 -4.26 -34.39
N GLY A 434 -22.23 -4.47 -33.92
CA GLY A 434 -23.04 -5.66 -34.16
C GLY A 434 -23.13 -6.63 -32.97
N GLU A 435 -24.11 -7.54 -33.01
CA GLU A 435 -24.46 -8.44 -31.89
C GLU A 435 -23.32 -9.36 -31.42
N ASP A 436 -22.33 -9.58 -32.27
CA ASP A 436 -21.16 -10.41 -31.96
C ASP A 436 -20.09 -9.67 -31.16
N ALA A 437 -20.13 -8.34 -31.06
CA ALA A 437 -19.18 -7.55 -30.28
C ALA A 437 -19.15 -7.98 -28.80
N ARG A 438 -17.95 -8.12 -28.25
CA ARG A 438 -17.70 -8.48 -26.84
C ARG A 438 -16.70 -7.53 -26.22
N LEU A 439 -16.75 -7.35 -24.90
CA LEU A 439 -15.80 -6.46 -24.21
C LEU A 439 -14.33 -6.81 -24.47
N ALA A 440 -13.99 -8.10 -24.59
CA ALA A 440 -12.62 -8.53 -24.89
C ALA A 440 -12.09 -8.05 -26.26
N ASP A 441 -12.96 -7.57 -27.16
CA ASP A 441 -12.57 -7.01 -28.46
C ASP A 441 -12.07 -5.55 -28.35
N TYR A 442 -12.38 -4.88 -27.24
CA TYR A 442 -12.15 -3.43 -27.07
C TYR A 442 -11.18 -3.10 -25.94
N PHE A 443 -10.70 -4.10 -25.21
CA PHE A 443 -9.76 -3.92 -24.11
C PHE A 443 -8.49 -4.72 -24.33
N ASP A 444 -7.36 -4.03 -24.44
CA ASP A 444 -6.03 -4.65 -24.52
C ASP A 444 -5.70 -5.41 -23.23
N VAL A 445 -6.17 -4.91 -22.08
CA VAL A 445 -6.01 -5.56 -20.78
C VAL A 445 -7.31 -5.51 -19.98
N ILE A 446 -7.77 -6.68 -19.53
CA ILE A 446 -8.83 -6.81 -18.52
C ILE A 446 -8.20 -7.38 -17.25
N ALA A 447 -8.25 -6.62 -16.15
CA ALA A 447 -7.69 -7.00 -14.87
C ALA A 447 -8.77 -7.06 -13.80
N GLY A 448 -8.72 -8.08 -12.94
CA GLY A 448 -9.72 -8.28 -11.91
C GLY A 448 -9.16 -8.95 -10.66
N THR A 449 -9.70 -8.57 -9.51
CA THR A 449 -9.35 -9.14 -8.20
C THR A 449 -10.57 -9.81 -7.57
N SER A 450 -10.40 -10.98 -6.93
CA SER A 450 -11.51 -11.69 -6.27
C SER A 450 -12.69 -11.91 -7.23
N THR A 451 -13.87 -11.42 -6.87
CA THR A 451 -15.05 -11.39 -7.76
C THR A 451 -14.76 -10.77 -9.13
N GLY A 452 -13.98 -9.69 -9.20
CA GLY A 452 -13.55 -9.08 -10.45
C GLY A 452 -12.65 -10.01 -11.27
N GLY A 453 -11.81 -10.81 -10.61
CA GLY A 453 -10.97 -11.81 -11.28
C GLY A 453 -11.79 -12.95 -11.89
N LEU A 454 -12.87 -13.37 -11.22
CA LEU A 454 -13.84 -14.31 -11.79
C LEU A 454 -14.54 -13.72 -13.01
N VAL A 455 -15.00 -12.46 -12.92
CA VAL A 455 -15.62 -11.75 -14.04
C VAL A 455 -14.64 -11.60 -15.21
N THR A 456 -13.38 -11.25 -14.95
CA THR A 456 -12.33 -11.23 -15.98
C THR A 456 -12.22 -12.58 -16.67
N ALA A 457 -12.12 -13.68 -15.93
CA ALA A 457 -12.06 -15.01 -16.53
C ALA A 457 -13.31 -15.36 -17.35
N MET A 458 -14.50 -14.94 -16.92
CA MET A 458 -15.73 -15.12 -17.71
C MET A 458 -15.65 -14.38 -19.05
N LEU A 459 -15.11 -13.15 -19.05
CA LEU A 459 -15.00 -12.29 -20.22
C LEU A 459 -13.82 -12.63 -21.14
N THR A 460 -12.83 -13.40 -20.69
CA THR A 460 -11.60 -13.65 -21.47
C THR A 460 -11.29 -15.12 -21.72
N ALA A 461 -11.88 -16.06 -20.97
CA ALA A 461 -11.66 -17.48 -21.23
C ALA A 461 -12.24 -17.84 -22.61
N PRO A 462 -11.45 -18.41 -23.52
CA PRO A 462 -11.94 -18.69 -24.87
C PRO A 462 -12.86 -19.91 -24.87
N ASP A 463 -13.83 -19.91 -25.78
CA ASP A 463 -14.60 -21.08 -26.16
C ASP A 463 -13.92 -21.84 -27.32
N GLY A 464 -14.62 -22.84 -27.88
CA GLY A 464 -14.12 -23.62 -29.02
C GLY A 464 -13.87 -22.79 -30.29
N SER A 465 -14.36 -21.55 -30.35
CA SER A 465 -14.19 -20.60 -31.45
C SER A 465 -13.18 -19.48 -31.14
N GLN A 466 -12.46 -19.56 -30.02
CA GLN A 466 -11.55 -18.52 -29.53
C GLN A 466 -12.26 -17.19 -29.21
N ARG A 467 -13.56 -17.23 -28.91
CA ARG A 467 -14.36 -16.09 -28.41
C ARG A 467 -14.56 -16.22 -26.90
N PRO A 468 -14.84 -15.13 -26.16
CA PRO A 468 -15.21 -15.22 -24.76
C PRO A 468 -16.33 -16.23 -24.49
N LEU A 469 -16.13 -17.09 -23.50
CA LEU A 469 -17.08 -18.12 -23.07
C LEU A 469 -18.41 -17.53 -22.58
N TYR A 470 -18.38 -16.31 -22.02
CA TYR A 470 -19.54 -15.59 -21.54
C TYR A 470 -19.63 -14.20 -22.17
N ALA A 471 -20.85 -13.76 -22.46
CA ALA A 471 -21.14 -12.35 -22.70
C ALA A 471 -21.31 -11.61 -21.36
N ALA A 472 -21.15 -10.29 -21.37
CA ALA A 472 -21.27 -9.49 -20.15
C ALA A 472 -22.68 -9.61 -19.51
N LYS A 473 -23.72 -9.77 -20.33
CA LYS A 473 -25.10 -10.00 -19.88
C LYS A 473 -25.28 -11.29 -19.07
N ASP A 474 -24.39 -12.27 -19.24
CA ASP A 474 -24.48 -13.57 -18.56
C ASP A 474 -23.91 -13.53 -17.12
N ILE A 475 -23.15 -12.48 -16.78
CA ILE A 475 -22.54 -12.29 -15.46
C ILE A 475 -23.62 -12.21 -14.38
N THR A 476 -24.63 -11.35 -14.55
CA THR A 476 -25.64 -11.14 -13.50
C THR A 476 -26.47 -12.41 -13.23
N PRO A 477 -27.01 -13.10 -14.26
CA PRO A 477 -27.67 -14.41 -14.06
C PRO A 477 -26.78 -15.44 -13.36
N PHE A 478 -25.50 -15.54 -13.76
CA PHE A 478 -24.55 -16.45 -13.13
C PHE A 478 -24.43 -16.17 -11.62
N TYR A 479 -24.27 -14.90 -11.23
CA TYR A 479 -24.18 -14.53 -9.81
C TYR A 479 -25.49 -14.80 -9.06
N LEU A 480 -26.65 -14.53 -9.66
CA LEU A 480 -27.95 -14.79 -9.04
C LEU A 480 -28.19 -16.29 -8.81
N GLU A 481 -27.70 -17.14 -9.70
CA GLU A 481 -27.84 -18.60 -9.57
C GLU A 481 -26.80 -19.21 -8.61
N GLU A 482 -25.53 -18.84 -8.76
CA GLU A 482 -24.42 -19.51 -8.08
C GLU A 482 -24.11 -18.92 -6.69
N CYS A 483 -24.28 -17.61 -6.47
CA CYS A 483 -23.97 -17.01 -5.16
C CYS A 483 -24.76 -17.62 -3.99
N PRO A 484 -26.06 -17.94 -4.11
CA PRO A 484 -26.78 -18.64 -3.05
C PRO A 484 -26.21 -20.03 -2.73
N LYS A 485 -25.61 -20.71 -3.71
CA LYS A 485 -24.96 -22.02 -3.55
C LYS A 485 -23.58 -21.86 -2.89
N ILE A 486 -22.82 -20.85 -3.29
CA ILE A 486 -21.47 -20.55 -2.77
C ILE A 486 -21.50 -20.01 -1.34
N PHE A 487 -22.42 -19.07 -1.04
CA PHE A 487 -22.52 -18.38 0.25
C PHE A 487 -23.64 -18.93 1.16
N HIS A 488 -24.06 -20.19 0.98
CA HIS A 488 -25.15 -20.78 1.74
C HIS A 488 -24.84 -20.78 3.26
N GLN A 489 -25.69 -20.12 4.06
CA GLN A 489 -25.57 -20.11 5.53
C GLN A 489 -25.95 -21.47 6.12
N THR A 490 -24.96 -22.30 6.48
CA THR A 490 -25.21 -23.52 7.27
C THR A 490 -25.39 -23.17 8.75
N ARG A 491 -26.53 -23.57 9.34
CA ARG A 491 -26.86 -23.41 10.77
C ARG A 491 -26.03 -24.29 11.72
N THR A 492 -25.12 -25.12 11.22
CA THR A 492 -24.34 -26.08 12.01
C THR A 492 -22.89 -26.14 11.54
N HIS A 493 -21.95 -26.07 12.49
CA HIS A 493 -20.53 -26.30 12.30
C HIS A 493 -20.27 -27.74 11.81
N ILE A 494 -20.24 -27.96 10.50
CA ILE A 494 -19.73 -29.21 9.92
C ILE A 494 -18.76 -28.84 8.80
N ARG A 495 -17.60 -29.54 8.84
CA ARG A 495 -16.53 -29.59 7.85
C ARG A 495 -16.99 -29.24 6.43
N TRP A 496 -16.37 -28.23 5.84
CA TRP A 496 -16.23 -28.11 4.39
C TRP A 496 -15.39 -29.29 3.89
N GLU A 497 -16.04 -30.34 3.40
CA GLU A 497 -15.45 -31.16 2.34
C GLU A 497 -15.72 -30.43 1.03
N VAL A 498 -14.67 -29.83 0.46
CA VAL A 498 -14.71 -29.29 -0.90
C VAL A 498 -15.06 -30.45 -1.82
N SER A 499 -16.32 -30.50 -2.28
CA SER A 499 -16.65 -31.32 -3.44
C SER A 499 -15.98 -30.65 -4.64
N SER A 500 -14.75 -31.09 -4.91
CA SER A 500 -13.85 -30.66 -6.00
C SER A 500 -14.41 -30.83 -7.42
N GLN A 501 -15.72 -31.03 -7.58
CA GLN A 501 -16.37 -31.35 -8.85
C GLN A 501 -17.28 -30.24 -9.40
N ALA A 502 -17.81 -29.31 -8.59
CA ALA A 502 -18.68 -28.24 -9.08
C ALA A 502 -17.88 -27.05 -9.66
N ASP A 503 -16.89 -26.56 -8.92
CA ASP A 503 -16.08 -25.39 -9.34
C ASP A 503 -15.11 -25.69 -10.49
N LYS A 504 -14.69 -26.97 -10.63
CA LYS A 504 -13.79 -27.41 -11.69
C LYS A 504 -14.48 -27.64 -13.04
N LYS A 505 -15.80 -27.51 -13.17
CA LYS A 505 -16.49 -27.82 -14.44
C LYS A 505 -16.41 -26.67 -15.46
N HIS A 506 -16.45 -25.41 -15.01
CA HIS A 506 -16.64 -24.26 -15.88
C HIS A 506 -15.36 -23.79 -16.61
N PHE A 507 -14.17 -24.00 -16.03
CA PHE A 507 -12.89 -23.50 -16.58
C PHE A 507 -11.87 -24.60 -16.90
N ARG A 508 -12.32 -25.85 -17.10
CA ARG A 508 -11.43 -26.97 -17.43
C ARG A 508 -10.75 -26.76 -18.79
N GLY A 509 -9.43 -26.91 -18.82
CA GLY A 509 -8.69 -27.24 -20.05
C GLY A 509 -7.97 -26.10 -20.77
N HIS A 510 -8.05 -24.86 -20.28
CA HIS A 510 -7.39 -23.72 -20.92
C HIS A 510 -6.02 -23.46 -20.27
N LYS A 511 -4.96 -24.03 -20.85
CA LYS A 511 -3.56 -23.63 -20.56
C LYS A 511 -3.18 -22.52 -21.53
N VAL A 512 -2.73 -21.39 -21.03
CA VAL A 512 -2.26 -20.28 -21.87
C VAL A 512 -0.84 -20.63 -22.30
N THR A 513 -0.56 -20.63 -23.59
CA THR A 513 0.73 -21.06 -24.12
C THR A 513 1.86 -20.10 -23.72
N ASN A 514 2.45 -20.27 -22.54
CA ASN A 514 3.71 -19.60 -22.18
C ASN A 514 4.60 -20.46 -21.26
N THR A 515 5.89 -20.15 -21.23
CA THR A 515 6.98 -20.95 -20.61
C THR A 515 7.13 -20.77 -19.10
N SER A 516 6.25 -19.99 -18.45
CA SER A 516 6.39 -19.58 -17.05
C SER A 516 5.79 -20.59 -16.08
N ILE A 517 6.47 -20.83 -14.95
CA ILE A 517 5.94 -21.62 -13.83
C ILE A 517 4.65 -21.04 -13.22
N LEU A 518 4.30 -19.79 -13.57
CA LEU A 518 3.06 -19.11 -13.23
C LEU A 518 1.86 -19.46 -14.14
N ASP A 519 2.06 -20.21 -15.24
CA ASP A 519 0.99 -20.65 -16.14
C ASP A 519 0.14 -21.77 -15.49
N ALA A 520 -0.76 -21.37 -14.61
CA ALA A 520 -1.64 -22.25 -13.84
C ALA A 520 -3.04 -22.33 -14.47
N PRO A 521 -3.82 -23.40 -14.21
CA PRO A 521 -5.21 -23.47 -14.67
C PRO A 521 -6.03 -22.27 -14.21
N LEU A 522 -6.80 -21.65 -15.12
CA LEU A 522 -7.65 -20.49 -14.80
C LEU A 522 -8.59 -20.77 -13.62
N SER A 523 -9.08 -22.00 -13.46
CA SER A 523 -9.87 -22.39 -12.29
C SER A 523 -9.12 -22.22 -10.98
N ASP A 524 -7.85 -22.62 -10.92
CA ASP A 524 -7.05 -22.49 -9.70
C ASP A 524 -6.75 -21.01 -9.40
N ILE A 525 -6.48 -20.21 -10.44
CA ILE A 525 -6.30 -18.75 -10.32
C ILE A 525 -7.57 -18.07 -9.78
N CYS A 526 -8.74 -18.40 -10.34
CA CYS A 526 -10.03 -17.82 -9.94
C CYS A 526 -10.41 -18.19 -8.50
N ILE A 527 -10.18 -19.46 -8.10
CA ILE A 527 -10.41 -19.91 -6.73
C ILE A 527 -9.46 -19.19 -5.78
N SER A 528 -8.18 -19.09 -6.12
CA SER A 528 -7.16 -18.40 -5.30
C SER A 528 -7.47 -16.93 -5.10
N THR A 529 -7.74 -16.17 -6.18
CA THR A 529 -8.03 -14.74 -6.06
C THR A 529 -9.31 -14.46 -5.28
N SER A 530 -10.24 -15.42 -5.23
CA SER A 530 -11.52 -15.32 -4.49
C SER A 530 -11.46 -15.91 -3.08
N ALA A 531 -10.33 -16.46 -2.62
CA ALA A 531 -10.19 -17.14 -1.33
C ALA A 531 -10.14 -16.16 -0.14
N ALA A 532 -11.21 -15.37 0.03
CA ALA A 532 -11.34 -14.27 0.98
C ALA A 532 -11.14 -14.76 2.42
N PRO A 533 -10.11 -14.27 3.15
CA PRO A 533 -9.92 -14.61 4.55
C PRO A 533 -11.22 -14.43 5.34
N THR A 534 -11.56 -15.42 6.16
CA THR A 534 -12.80 -15.50 6.97
C THR A 534 -14.09 -15.83 6.24
N TYR A 535 -14.15 -15.75 4.90
CA TYR A 535 -15.34 -16.10 4.10
C TYR A 535 -15.15 -17.39 3.31
N LEU A 536 -14.00 -17.55 2.67
CA LEU A 536 -13.67 -18.68 1.82
C LEU A 536 -12.32 -19.28 2.23
N PRO A 537 -12.14 -20.60 2.09
CA PRO A 537 -10.90 -21.28 2.47
C PRO A 537 -9.73 -20.88 1.57
N ALA A 538 -8.54 -20.77 2.14
CA ALA A 538 -7.29 -20.64 1.38
C ALA A 538 -7.12 -21.79 0.37
N HIS A 539 -6.54 -21.50 -0.80
CA HIS A 539 -6.42 -22.46 -1.90
C HIS A 539 -4.98 -22.95 -2.04
N TYR A 540 -4.83 -24.26 -2.23
CA TYR A 540 -3.55 -24.92 -2.48
C TYR A 540 -3.60 -25.66 -3.80
N PHE A 541 -2.58 -25.46 -4.64
CA PHE A 541 -2.36 -26.29 -5.81
C PHE A 541 -0.87 -26.39 -6.15
N LYS A 542 -0.56 -27.32 -7.05
CA LYS A 542 0.78 -27.50 -7.61
C LYS A 542 0.71 -27.20 -9.10
N ASN A 543 1.72 -26.53 -9.61
CA ASN A 543 1.91 -26.36 -11.05
C ASN A 543 3.29 -26.82 -11.46
N GLN A 544 3.41 -27.26 -12.72
CA GLN A 544 4.68 -27.67 -13.31
C GLN A 544 4.92 -26.84 -14.57
N ASP A 545 6.13 -26.33 -14.71
CA ASP A 545 6.55 -25.71 -15.97
C ASP A 545 6.85 -26.79 -17.05
N ARG A 546 7.23 -26.34 -18.25
CA ARG A 546 7.56 -27.25 -19.36
C ARG A 546 8.85 -28.06 -19.13
N GLU A 547 9.71 -27.64 -18.21
CA GLU A 547 10.94 -28.33 -17.84
C GLU A 547 10.69 -29.39 -16.76
N GLY A 548 9.46 -29.47 -16.24
CA GLY A 548 9.06 -30.40 -15.18
C GLY A 548 9.40 -29.88 -13.78
N ASN A 549 9.81 -28.62 -13.64
CA ASN A 549 10.02 -28.03 -12.33
C ASN A 549 8.66 -27.79 -11.68
N GLU A 550 8.46 -28.39 -10.51
CA GLU A 550 7.22 -28.27 -9.74
C GLU A 550 7.31 -27.10 -8.76
N ARG A 551 6.24 -26.31 -8.68
CA ARG A 551 6.06 -25.27 -7.68
C ARG A 551 4.73 -25.46 -6.95
N GLU A 552 4.79 -25.35 -5.63
CA GLU A 552 3.62 -25.32 -4.78
C GLU A 552 3.12 -23.87 -4.62
N PHE A 553 1.80 -23.70 -4.61
CA PHE A 553 1.13 -22.42 -4.45
C PHE A 553 0.18 -22.49 -3.25
N ASP A 554 0.46 -21.66 -2.24
CA ASP A 554 -0.38 -21.42 -1.07
C ASP A 554 -0.98 -20.01 -1.16
N LEU A 555 -2.19 -19.90 -1.70
CA LEU A 555 -2.76 -18.60 -2.08
C LEU A 555 -4.04 -18.28 -1.31
N ILE A 556 -4.23 -16.98 -1.08
CA ILE A 556 -5.46 -16.37 -0.54
C ILE A 556 -5.89 -15.20 -1.45
N ASP A 557 -7.03 -14.61 -1.14
CA ASP A 557 -7.66 -13.55 -1.93
C ASP A 557 -6.70 -12.43 -2.36
N GLY A 558 -6.74 -12.10 -3.66
CA GLY A 558 -5.90 -11.06 -4.25
C GLY A 558 -6.20 -9.65 -3.72
N GLY A 559 -7.40 -9.43 -3.18
CA GLY A 559 -7.85 -8.17 -2.57
C GLY A 559 -7.12 -7.84 -1.29
N VAL A 560 -6.41 -8.81 -0.70
CA VAL A 560 -5.46 -8.54 0.38
C VAL A 560 -4.24 -7.76 -0.12
N ALA A 561 -3.85 -7.96 -1.39
CA ALA A 561 -2.73 -7.27 -2.02
C ALA A 561 -3.17 -6.03 -2.81
N ALA A 562 -4.19 -6.16 -3.66
CA ALA A 562 -4.66 -5.11 -4.54
C ALA A 562 -6.16 -5.25 -4.82
N ASN A 563 -7.01 -4.66 -3.97
CA ASN A 563 -8.46 -4.74 -4.17
C ASN A 563 -8.93 -4.01 -5.44
N ASN A 564 -8.29 -2.89 -5.77
CA ASN A 564 -8.40 -2.24 -7.07
C ASN A 564 -7.15 -2.57 -7.91
N PRO A 565 -7.24 -3.44 -8.94
CA PRO A 565 -6.08 -3.87 -9.72
C PRO A 565 -5.63 -2.89 -10.80
N THR A 566 -6.17 -1.66 -10.86
CA THR A 566 -5.86 -0.69 -11.94
C THR A 566 -4.36 -0.43 -12.06
N LEU A 567 -3.68 -0.20 -10.93
CA LEU A 567 -2.24 0.09 -10.93
C LEU A 567 -1.42 -1.11 -11.42
N LEU A 568 -1.85 -2.33 -11.08
CA LEU A 568 -1.26 -3.58 -11.55
C LEU A 568 -1.40 -3.74 -13.06
N ALA A 569 -2.58 -3.44 -13.61
CA ALA A 569 -2.83 -3.49 -15.04
C ALA A 569 -1.92 -2.52 -15.80
N ILE A 570 -1.80 -1.29 -15.32
CA ILE A 570 -0.90 -0.27 -15.90
C ILE A 570 0.57 -0.72 -15.82
N SER A 571 1.00 -1.30 -14.70
CA SER A 571 2.35 -1.85 -14.55
C SER A 571 2.61 -3.02 -15.51
N GLU A 572 1.65 -3.92 -15.71
CA GLU A 572 1.85 -5.03 -16.65
C GLU A 572 1.92 -4.53 -18.10
N VAL A 573 1.06 -3.60 -18.52
CA VAL A 573 1.19 -2.94 -19.84
C VAL A 573 2.55 -2.28 -19.98
N THR A 574 2.97 -1.49 -18.99
CA THR A 574 4.27 -0.78 -19.00
C THR A 574 5.43 -1.75 -19.18
N LYS A 575 5.38 -2.89 -18.51
CA LYS A 575 6.37 -3.96 -18.62
C LYS A 575 6.38 -4.61 -20.01
N GLN A 576 5.22 -4.80 -20.65
CA GLN A 576 5.15 -5.34 -22.01
C GLN A 576 5.69 -4.34 -23.04
N VAL A 577 5.34 -3.05 -22.91
CA VAL A 577 5.88 -1.95 -23.72
C VAL A 577 7.40 -1.88 -23.61
N PHE A 578 7.92 -1.95 -22.38
CA PHE A 578 9.36 -1.95 -22.13
C PHE A 578 10.08 -3.15 -22.77
N LYS A 579 9.45 -4.32 -22.80
CA LYS A 579 9.98 -5.53 -23.44
C LYS A 579 9.87 -5.51 -24.97
N GLU A 580 9.46 -4.40 -25.56
CA GLU A 580 9.23 -4.26 -27.00
C GLU A 580 8.28 -5.33 -27.55
N ASN A 581 7.24 -5.69 -26.76
CA ASN A 581 6.24 -6.66 -27.20
C ASN A 581 5.53 -6.13 -28.47
N PRO A 582 5.54 -6.89 -29.59
CA PRO A 582 4.98 -6.44 -30.87
C PRO A 582 3.45 -6.24 -30.85
N ASP A 583 2.75 -6.80 -29.85
CA ASP A 583 1.31 -6.63 -29.68
C ASP A 583 0.94 -5.20 -29.23
N PHE A 584 1.89 -4.48 -28.61
CA PHE A 584 1.72 -3.08 -28.25
C PHE A 584 2.38 -2.20 -29.30
N PHE A 585 1.66 -1.18 -29.76
CA PHE A 585 2.24 -0.15 -30.62
C PHE A 585 3.35 0.62 -29.86
N GLN A 586 4.27 1.25 -30.59
CA GLN A 586 5.39 1.97 -30.00
C GLN A 586 4.91 3.18 -29.19
N ILE A 587 4.68 2.96 -27.89
CA ILE A 587 4.45 4.01 -26.90
C ILE A 587 5.61 4.12 -25.95
N LYS A 588 5.73 5.29 -25.33
CA LYS A 588 6.64 5.45 -24.22
C LYS A 588 6.09 4.69 -23.00
N PRO A 589 6.97 4.06 -22.21
CA PRO A 589 6.58 3.58 -20.89
C PRO A 589 5.91 4.68 -20.08
N MET A 590 4.82 4.33 -19.39
CA MET A 590 4.04 5.27 -18.56
C MET A 590 3.47 6.49 -19.31
N ASP A 591 3.18 6.36 -20.60
CA ASP A 591 2.42 7.39 -21.33
C ASP A 591 0.93 7.32 -20.98
N TYR A 592 0.54 7.85 -19.81
CA TYR A 592 -0.87 7.88 -19.37
C TYR A 592 -1.78 8.65 -20.32
N GLY A 593 -1.22 9.55 -21.14
CA GLY A 593 -1.97 10.19 -22.22
C GLY A 593 -2.42 9.18 -23.29
N ARG A 594 -1.89 7.96 -23.30
CA ARG A 594 -2.31 6.87 -24.17
C ARG A 594 -3.18 5.83 -23.48
N PHE A 595 -3.26 5.83 -22.16
CA PHE A 595 -4.14 4.90 -21.42
C PHE A 595 -5.57 5.44 -21.39
N LEU A 596 -6.51 4.66 -21.88
CA LEU A 596 -7.94 4.81 -21.62
C LEU A 596 -8.35 3.73 -20.62
N VAL A 597 -8.64 4.14 -19.40
CA VAL A 597 -8.86 3.25 -18.26
C VAL A 597 -10.29 3.38 -17.77
N ILE A 598 -11.01 2.27 -17.76
CA ILE A 598 -12.29 2.12 -17.06
C ILE A 598 -12.04 1.26 -15.83
N SER A 599 -12.20 1.84 -14.64
CA SER A 599 -12.08 1.15 -13.36
C SER A 599 -13.44 1.05 -12.70
N ILE A 600 -13.95 -0.17 -12.51
CA ILE A 600 -15.29 -0.43 -11.99
C ILE A 600 -15.18 -1.02 -10.59
N GLY A 601 -15.67 -0.27 -9.62
CA GLY A 601 -15.74 -0.69 -8.24
C GLY A 601 -17.02 -1.48 -7.93
N THR A 602 -16.95 -2.35 -6.91
CA THR A 602 -18.09 -3.15 -6.44
C THR A 602 -18.93 -2.43 -5.39
N GLY A 603 -18.73 -1.12 -5.21
CA GLY A 603 -19.47 -0.28 -4.27
C GLY A 603 -19.00 -0.36 -2.82
N ALA A 604 -19.12 0.76 -2.11
CA ALA A 604 -18.80 0.90 -0.69
C ALA A 604 -20.04 0.62 0.18
N GLY A 605 -19.83 -0.03 1.33
CA GLY A 605 -20.91 -0.28 2.28
C GLY A 605 -21.39 0.99 2.96
N LYS A 606 -22.67 1.04 3.36
CA LYS A 606 -23.28 2.13 4.17
C LYS A 606 -22.63 2.32 5.57
N SER A 607 -21.57 1.56 5.88
CA SER A 607 -20.86 1.57 7.17
C SER A 607 -19.96 2.78 7.39
N ARG A 608 -19.85 3.70 6.42
CA ARG A 608 -19.06 4.96 6.48
C ARG A 608 -19.42 5.91 7.64
N HIS A 609 -20.34 5.57 8.53
CA HIS A 609 -20.63 6.31 9.77
C HIS A 609 -20.81 5.42 11.02
N ASN A 610 -20.55 4.11 10.92
CA ASN A 610 -20.83 3.18 12.03
C ASN A 610 -19.78 3.20 13.13
N PHE A 611 -18.58 3.71 12.84
CA PHE A 611 -17.43 3.65 13.74
C PHE A 611 -16.93 5.06 14.09
N ASN A 612 -16.26 5.19 15.23
CA ASN A 612 -15.55 6.41 15.59
C ASN A 612 -14.39 6.08 16.53
N ALA A 613 -13.36 6.92 16.53
CA ALA A 613 -12.12 6.66 17.27
C ALA A 613 -12.34 6.65 18.78
N LYS A 614 -13.29 7.44 19.31
CA LYS A 614 -13.61 7.43 20.75
C LYS A 614 -14.10 6.06 21.21
N LYS A 615 -14.97 5.40 20.43
CA LYS A 615 -15.44 4.03 20.69
C LYS A 615 -14.32 3.04 20.43
N ALA A 616 -13.64 3.15 19.28
CA ALA A 616 -12.58 2.22 18.88
C ALA A 616 -11.36 2.23 19.79
N SER A 617 -11.10 3.33 20.50
CA SER A 617 -10.03 3.42 21.49
C SER A 617 -10.17 2.42 22.64
N LYS A 618 -11.38 1.90 22.87
CA LYS A 618 -11.69 0.90 23.89
C LYS A 618 -11.81 -0.53 23.32
N TRP A 619 -11.67 -0.70 22.01
CA TRP A 619 -11.80 -2.01 21.38
C TRP A 619 -10.52 -2.81 21.55
N GLY A 620 -10.69 -4.05 22.01
CA GLY A 620 -9.69 -5.09 21.82
C GLY A 620 -10.00 -5.87 20.56
N LEU A 621 -9.47 -7.08 20.46
CA LEU A 621 -9.68 -7.90 19.29
C LEU A 621 -11.17 -8.06 18.96
N VAL A 622 -12.02 -8.44 19.93
CA VAL A 622 -13.46 -8.67 19.68
C VAL A 622 -14.15 -7.44 19.07
N GLY A 623 -13.84 -6.24 19.55
CA GLY A 623 -14.46 -5.01 19.04
C GLY A 623 -14.01 -4.64 17.62
N TRP A 624 -12.78 -4.99 17.23
CA TRP A 624 -12.30 -4.82 15.86
C TRP A 624 -12.89 -5.85 14.88
N LEU A 625 -13.46 -6.95 15.40
CA LEU A 625 -13.99 -8.06 14.61
C LEU A 625 -15.50 -8.13 14.53
N PHE A 626 -16.15 -7.81 15.63
CA PHE A 626 -17.60 -7.91 15.73
C PHE A 626 -18.08 -6.68 16.45
N ASN A 627 -18.55 -5.72 15.67
CA ASN A 627 -19.17 -4.55 16.21
C ASN A 627 -20.38 -4.15 15.38
N ASN A 628 -21.54 -4.11 16.04
CA ASN A 628 -22.83 -3.81 15.40
C ASN A 628 -23.10 -4.66 14.14
N GLY A 629 -22.73 -5.95 14.19
CA GLY A 629 -22.93 -6.88 13.06
C GLY A 629 -21.93 -6.72 11.90
N ALA A 630 -20.89 -5.92 12.05
CA ALA A 630 -19.84 -5.71 11.05
C ALA A 630 -18.44 -6.09 11.56
N THR A 631 -17.48 -6.19 10.64
CA THR A 631 -16.05 -6.50 10.85
C THR A 631 -15.18 -5.25 10.57
N PRO A 632 -15.08 -4.27 11.50
CA PRO A 632 -14.42 -2.99 11.25
C PRO A 632 -13.00 -3.10 10.66
N LEU A 633 -12.22 -4.08 11.13
CA LEU A 633 -10.85 -4.29 10.66
C LEU A 633 -10.81 -4.64 9.16
N LEU A 634 -11.67 -5.56 8.73
CA LEU A 634 -11.70 -5.98 7.33
C LEU A 634 -12.21 -4.87 6.41
N HIS A 635 -13.22 -4.11 6.87
CA HIS A 635 -13.69 -2.93 6.16
C HIS A 635 -12.58 -1.89 6.00
N ALA A 636 -11.81 -1.62 7.05
CA ALA A 636 -10.74 -0.64 7.00
C ALA A 636 -9.67 -1.02 5.96
N TYR A 637 -9.14 -2.25 6.00
CA TYR A 637 -8.12 -2.70 5.05
C TYR A 637 -8.63 -2.82 3.61
N GLY A 638 -9.84 -3.35 3.41
CA GLY A 638 -10.42 -3.52 2.07
C GLY A 638 -10.65 -2.19 1.36
N GLU A 639 -11.24 -1.20 2.04
CA GLU A 639 -11.47 0.13 1.47
C GLU A 639 -10.15 0.88 1.26
N ALA A 640 -9.22 0.82 2.24
CA ALA A 640 -7.95 1.53 2.16
C ALA A 640 -7.07 1.09 0.97
N SER A 641 -7.06 -0.21 0.64
CA SER A 641 -6.32 -0.74 -0.52
C SER A 641 -6.81 -0.14 -1.84
N ALA A 642 -8.13 0.03 -2.01
CA ALA A 642 -8.70 0.62 -3.21
C ALA A 642 -8.51 2.15 -3.26
N ASP A 643 -8.73 2.84 -2.13
CA ASP A 643 -8.67 4.30 -2.04
C ASP A 643 -7.28 4.87 -2.37
N ILE A 644 -6.19 4.19 -1.96
CA ILE A 644 -4.82 4.65 -2.26
C ILE A 644 -4.51 4.53 -3.76
N VAL A 645 -5.00 3.48 -4.43
CA VAL A 645 -4.86 3.32 -5.88
C VAL A 645 -5.66 4.38 -6.63
N ASP A 646 -6.89 4.66 -6.20
CA ASP A 646 -7.74 5.71 -6.76
C ASP A 646 -7.11 7.10 -6.56
N PHE A 647 -6.54 7.37 -5.38
CA PHE A 647 -5.81 8.62 -5.09
C PHE A 647 -4.62 8.80 -6.05
N HIS A 648 -3.78 7.78 -6.20
CA HIS A 648 -2.61 7.85 -7.09
C HIS A 648 -3.01 8.09 -8.54
N ASN A 649 -3.92 7.27 -9.08
CA ASN A 649 -4.33 7.38 -10.48
C ASN A 649 -5.01 8.73 -10.77
N SER A 650 -5.88 9.20 -9.88
CA SER A 650 -6.54 10.50 -10.05
C SER A 650 -5.51 11.64 -10.16
N VAL A 651 -4.51 11.65 -9.27
CA VAL A 651 -3.42 12.64 -9.31
C VAL A 651 -2.62 12.55 -10.60
N VAL A 652 -2.29 11.34 -11.06
CA VAL A 652 -1.47 11.16 -12.27
C VAL A 652 -2.21 11.56 -13.55
N PHE A 653 -3.47 11.13 -13.71
CA PHE A 653 -4.26 11.47 -14.89
C PHE A 653 -4.62 12.96 -14.93
N GLU A 654 -4.91 13.58 -13.77
CA GLU A 654 -5.06 15.04 -13.64
C GLU A 654 -3.76 15.75 -14.02
N ALA A 655 -2.63 15.29 -13.47
CA ALA A 655 -1.35 15.91 -13.72
C ALA A 655 -0.95 15.91 -15.21
N LEU A 656 -1.43 14.92 -15.97
CA LEU A 656 -1.15 14.77 -17.40
C LEU A 656 -2.28 15.29 -18.30
N HIS A 657 -3.21 16.11 -17.75
CA HIS A 657 -4.36 16.67 -18.46
C HIS A 657 -5.16 15.60 -19.23
N SER A 658 -5.28 14.42 -18.63
CA SER A 658 -5.87 13.22 -19.22
C SER A 658 -7.01 12.68 -18.36
N GLU A 659 -7.65 13.53 -17.54
CA GLU A 659 -8.77 13.15 -16.66
C GLU A 659 -9.88 12.43 -17.42
N ALA A 660 -10.19 12.90 -18.63
CA ALA A 660 -11.20 12.30 -19.50
C ALA A 660 -10.89 10.85 -19.93
N LYS A 661 -9.66 10.38 -19.70
CA LYS A 661 -9.20 9.02 -20.04
C LYS A 661 -9.14 8.07 -18.85
N TYR A 662 -9.45 8.54 -17.64
CA TYR A 662 -9.61 7.70 -16.46
C TYR A 662 -11.02 7.83 -15.91
N LEU A 663 -11.82 6.79 -16.12
CA LEU A 663 -13.19 6.72 -15.63
C LEU A 663 -13.27 5.72 -14.47
N ARG A 664 -13.39 6.24 -13.25
CA ARG A 664 -13.71 5.45 -12.06
C ARG A 664 -15.22 5.42 -11.85
N ILE A 665 -15.85 4.25 -11.99
CA ILE A 665 -17.27 4.04 -11.69
C ILE A 665 -17.35 3.35 -10.33
N GLN A 666 -17.85 4.07 -9.31
CA GLN A 666 -17.96 3.54 -7.96
C GLN A 666 -19.31 3.90 -7.33
N VAL A 667 -19.97 2.91 -6.75
CA VAL A 667 -21.20 3.15 -5.96
C VAL A 667 -20.79 3.64 -4.57
N CYS A 668 -20.88 4.95 -4.35
CA CYS A 668 -20.44 5.58 -3.10
C CYS A 668 -21.27 5.20 -1.88
N GLU A 669 -22.56 4.89 -2.06
CA GLU A 669 -23.44 4.38 -1.00
C GLU A 669 -24.45 3.38 -1.58
N ILE A 670 -24.40 2.13 -1.10
CA ILE A 670 -25.45 1.15 -1.38
C ILE A 670 -26.58 1.35 -0.36
N THR A 671 -27.69 1.98 -0.78
CA THR A 671 -28.93 1.98 -0.01
C THR A 671 -29.75 0.74 -0.33
N LEU A 672 -29.92 -0.15 0.65
CA LEU A 672 -30.98 -1.17 0.58
C LEU A 672 -32.33 -0.44 0.65
N GLY A 673 -32.99 -0.33 -0.49
CA GLY A 673 -34.36 0.16 -0.65
C GLY A 673 -35.16 -0.90 -1.39
#